data_AF-A0ABD3ARP1-F1
#
_entry.id   AF-A0ABD3ARP1-F1
#
_cell.length_a   1.000
_cell.length_b   1.000
_cell.length_c   1.000
_cell.angle_alpha   90.00
_cell.angle_beta   90.00
_cell.angle_gamma   90.00
#
_symmetry.space_group_name_H-M   'P 1'
#
loop_
_entity.id
_entity.type
_entity.pdbx_description
1 polymer ?
#
loop_
_entity_poly.entity_id
_entity_poly.type
_entity_poly.pdbx_seq_one_letter_code
_entity_poly.pdbx_strand_id
1 'polypeptide(L)'
;LQMCIGSAVIAMGPKKLLALLPISLNTNDLSCSNTWLIPIFKEYIVGSSLGFFMEYFVTLADSLRQESHKVEKSEIGQDLDTYAYNCWELLPAFCRIPTDTHQNFGALAKLLVPCIKDSAMFDTIAVALQELVDENKKVLASDELAGAKLPKTENLAIELKSRQCYSKKNASKNIRALASCSQELLQALIDVFFELPIDTHGSLKDAIGCLASIADPSVTKKIFISSLERFELIKYLGDSGDEEFQINSSVYNNETNAPSREKDAERCLVLKLASSFVDGASEELINLLFKVTRNALEVTEGIGQPEAYQTLSRILEKHPSFCSSQCSVVLDFLLNLKSPSNINSLRSRFTCLRTLLIHAVKENLDEENPKAFIVLNEIIVALKDSTEEGRKAAYDVLIEISTSLQNTSFATSDGPYQKLITMIMAYLTGSSPHIKSGAVSTLSVLVYNDTDICLSIPDLIPSILSLLQNKAVEVIKAVLGFVKVLVSSLQANDLQTFLPDIVNGILPWSSMSRHHFRSKVTVILEIMVRKCGTGAIKSLASQKYRDFLQNVLENRRGKTSSKETGTPETESKPSDLSQRRWRKRKHEESTILPKEEGSTGSSKRPRGKIQKGASAKESYKSSSFINRQKLMNRKGDPNHDVQKARQSHWQKDKKGSFMKVQSGGKGKGKRKRNGVETAKKNGDTNKPADKLAKLKRTRKEETVQN
;
A
#
# COMPACT_ATOMS: atom_id res chain seq x y z
N LEU A 1 -12.32 39.75 8.09
CA LEU A 1 -11.48 40.18 9.24
C LEU A 1 -10.23 39.30 9.39
N GLN A 2 -10.35 37.99 9.64
CA GLN A 2 -9.21 37.07 9.84
C GLN A 2 -8.06 37.25 8.84
N MET A 3 -8.33 37.18 7.52
CA MET A 3 -7.33 37.44 6.45
C MET A 3 -6.49 38.70 6.69
N CYS A 4 -7.11 39.82 7.09
CA CYS A 4 -6.44 41.12 7.27
C CYS A 4 -5.51 41.12 8.49
N ILE A 5 -5.93 40.46 9.57
CA ILE A 5 -5.09 40.29 10.77
C ILE A 5 -3.97 39.28 10.46
N GLY A 6 -4.26 38.23 9.71
CA GLY A 6 -3.29 37.29 9.18
C GLY A 6 -2.21 37.96 8.31
N SER A 7 -2.59 38.83 7.37
CA SER A 7 -1.65 39.65 6.60
C SER A 7 -0.80 40.56 7.50
N ALA A 8 -1.37 41.10 8.58
CA ALA A 8 -0.60 41.86 9.57
C ALA A 8 0.40 40.96 10.33
N VAL A 9 0.01 39.75 10.75
CA VAL A 9 0.91 38.76 11.37
C VAL A 9 2.06 38.39 10.42
N ILE A 10 1.77 38.07 9.15
CA ILE A 10 2.79 37.81 8.13
C ILE A 10 3.73 39.01 7.99
N ALA A 11 3.22 40.24 7.97
CA ALA A 11 4.05 41.43 7.79
C ALA A 11 4.92 41.74 9.03
N MET A 12 4.29 41.99 10.19
CA MET A 12 4.96 42.55 11.38
C MET A 12 5.41 41.51 12.42
N GLY A 13 4.94 40.26 12.32
CA GLY A 13 5.21 39.19 13.28
C GLY A 13 4.30 39.21 14.53
N PRO A 14 4.08 38.05 15.18
CA PRO A 14 3.15 37.93 16.30
C PRO A 14 3.56 38.80 17.51
N LYS A 15 4.87 38.94 17.80
CA LYS A 15 5.38 39.74 18.93
C LYS A 15 4.92 41.21 18.90
N LYS A 16 4.76 41.81 17.70
CA LYS A 16 4.26 43.19 17.56
C LYS A 16 2.73 43.29 17.69
N LEU A 17 1.99 42.28 17.23
CA LEU A 17 0.54 42.24 17.40
C LEU A 17 0.14 42.00 18.88
N LEU A 18 0.83 41.07 19.55
CA LEU A 18 0.60 40.73 20.96
C LEU A 18 0.97 41.86 21.93
N ALA A 19 1.84 42.80 21.52
CA ALA A 19 2.10 44.02 22.26
C ALA A 19 0.93 45.03 22.24
N LEU A 20 -0.03 44.86 21.33
CA LEU A 20 -1.25 45.68 21.19
C LEU A 20 -2.50 44.93 21.64
N LEU A 21 -2.55 43.62 21.37
CA LEU A 21 -3.65 42.70 21.69
C LEU A 21 -3.08 41.43 22.34
N PRO A 22 -2.63 41.50 23.61
CA PRO A 22 -2.10 40.33 24.31
C PRO A 22 -3.18 39.26 24.50
N ILE A 23 -2.78 38.00 24.46
CA ILE A 23 -3.54 36.88 25.01
C ILE A 23 -3.10 36.76 26.46
N SER A 24 -4.01 37.01 27.40
CA SER A 24 -3.70 37.05 28.83
C SER A 24 -4.74 36.30 29.66
N LEU A 25 -4.26 35.58 30.68
CA LEU A 25 -5.12 35.06 31.74
C LEU A 25 -5.42 36.19 32.74
N ASN A 26 -6.69 36.44 33.00
CA ASN A 26 -7.13 37.22 34.16
C ASN A 26 -7.30 36.27 35.34
N THR A 27 -6.44 36.39 36.35
CA THR A 27 -6.42 35.52 37.54
C THR A 27 -7.63 35.67 38.45
N ASN A 28 -8.35 36.79 38.38
CA ASN A 28 -9.49 37.07 39.25
C ASN A 28 -10.76 36.39 38.76
N ASP A 29 -10.98 36.44 37.44
CA ASP A 29 -12.17 35.90 36.77
C ASP A 29 -11.89 34.57 36.03
N LEU A 30 -10.66 34.06 36.13
CA LEU A 30 -10.14 32.85 35.46
C LEU A 30 -10.38 32.82 33.94
N SER A 31 -10.48 34.00 33.32
CA SER A 31 -10.88 34.18 31.92
C SER A 31 -9.70 34.53 31.02
N CYS A 32 -9.63 33.94 29.83
CA CYS A 32 -8.57 34.18 28.86
C CYS A 32 -8.97 35.24 27.82
N SER A 33 -8.21 36.33 27.73
CA SER A 33 -8.42 37.38 26.73
C SER A 33 -7.90 36.97 25.35
N ASN A 34 -8.50 37.52 24.29
CA ASN A 34 -8.03 37.45 22.89
C ASN A 34 -7.70 36.06 22.30
N THR A 35 -8.20 34.97 22.88
CA THR A 35 -7.96 33.58 22.43
C THR A 35 -8.38 33.30 20.97
N TRP A 36 -9.29 34.12 20.43
CA TRP A 36 -9.67 34.12 19.01
C TRP A 36 -8.50 34.42 18.04
N LEU A 37 -7.39 34.95 18.53
CA LEU A 37 -6.14 35.12 17.76
C LEU A 37 -5.41 33.79 17.50
N ILE A 38 -5.57 32.77 18.34
CA ILE A 38 -4.85 31.49 18.22
C ILE A 38 -5.05 30.83 16.85
N PRO A 39 -6.28 30.61 16.32
CA PRO A 39 -6.43 30.04 14.97
C PRO A 39 -5.81 30.90 13.86
N ILE A 40 -5.80 32.23 14.03
CA ILE A 40 -5.12 33.14 13.08
C ILE A 40 -3.60 32.96 13.17
N PHE A 41 -3.04 32.79 14.38
CA PHE A 41 -1.61 32.51 14.54
C PHE A 41 -1.21 31.14 13.96
N LYS A 42 -2.04 30.10 14.12
CA LYS A 42 -1.81 28.75 13.58
C LYS A 42 -1.72 28.75 12.05
N GLU A 43 -2.49 29.61 11.38
CA GLU A 43 -2.51 29.76 9.91
C GLU A 43 -1.44 30.75 9.40
N TYR A 44 -1.26 31.91 10.06
CA TYR A 44 -0.51 33.06 9.51
C TYR A 44 0.88 33.32 10.10
N ILE A 45 1.33 32.61 11.15
CA ILE A 45 2.72 32.74 11.61
C ILE A 45 3.68 32.09 10.59
N VAL A 46 4.68 32.89 10.21
CA VAL A 46 5.89 32.56 9.45
C VAL A 46 7.01 33.50 9.92
N GLY A 47 8.29 33.08 9.87
CA GLY A 47 9.42 33.99 10.05
C GLY A 47 9.54 34.58 11.45
N SER A 48 9.26 33.76 12.47
CA SER A 48 9.15 34.19 13.87
C SER A 48 10.22 33.54 14.77
N SER A 49 10.40 34.06 15.99
CA SER A 49 11.40 33.56 16.93
C SER A 49 10.86 32.41 17.78
N LEU A 50 11.61 31.30 17.86
CA LEU A 50 11.36 30.21 18.82
C LEU A 50 11.62 30.67 20.25
N GLY A 51 12.59 31.57 20.46
CA GLY A 51 12.79 32.28 21.72
C GLY A 51 11.50 32.97 22.19
N PHE A 52 10.84 33.73 21.32
CA PHE A 52 9.57 34.38 21.65
C PHE A 52 8.42 33.39 21.93
N PHE A 53 8.38 32.24 21.25
CA PHE A 53 7.41 31.18 21.58
C PHE A 53 7.60 30.68 23.02
N MET A 54 8.85 30.43 23.43
CA MET A 54 9.17 30.03 24.81
C MET A 54 8.92 31.15 25.82
N GLU A 55 9.33 32.40 25.53
CA GLU A 55 9.11 33.58 26.38
C GLU A 55 7.63 33.84 26.69
N TYR A 56 6.73 33.61 25.72
CA TYR A 56 5.35 34.07 25.78
C TYR A 56 4.30 32.95 25.81
N PHE A 57 4.39 31.96 24.91
CA PHE A 57 3.34 30.95 24.76
C PHE A 57 3.53 29.76 25.70
N VAL A 58 4.77 29.35 25.97
CA VAL A 58 5.05 28.31 26.98
C VAL A 58 4.75 28.83 28.39
N THR A 59 5.26 30.01 28.75
CA THR A 59 4.98 30.65 30.06
C THR A 59 3.49 30.90 30.31
N LEU A 60 2.73 31.28 29.27
CA LEU A 60 1.28 31.39 29.32
C LEU A 60 0.62 30.01 29.51
N ALA A 61 1.04 28.97 28.78
CA ALA A 61 0.51 27.62 28.93
C ALA A 61 0.77 27.03 30.33
N ASP A 62 1.95 27.27 30.89
CA ASP A 62 2.31 26.85 32.25
C ASP A 62 1.47 27.60 33.30
N SER A 63 1.23 28.90 33.11
CA SER A 63 0.35 29.70 33.96
C SER A 63 -1.11 29.20 33.91
N LEU A 64 -1.61 28.87 32.71
CA LEU A 64 -2.94 28.31 32.51
C LEU A 64 -3.10 26.94 33.18
N ARG A 65 -2.11 26.05 33.05
CA ARG A 65 -2.06 24.75 33.76
C ARG A 65 -2.00 24.93 35.28
N GLN A 66 -1.23 25.91 35.78
CA GLN A 66 -1.14 26.21 37.22
C GLN A 66 -2.45 26.71 37.81
N GLU A 67 -3.19 27.59 37.13
CA GLU A 67 -4.52 28.00 37.62
C GLU A 67 -5.56 26.87 37.45
N SER A 68 -5.52 26.11 36.35
CA SER A 68 -6.38 24.92 36.15
C SER A 68 -6.26 23.94 37.33
N HIS A 69 -5.04 23.61 37.76
CA HIS A 69 -4.81 22.69 38.88
C HIS A 69 -5.30 23.22 40.25
N LYS A 70 -5.54 24.52 40.42
CA LYS A 70 -6.15 25.09 41.63
C LYS A 70 -7.69 25.02 41.61
N VAL A 71 -8.30 24.81 40.46
CA VAL A 71 -9.75 24.77 40.27
C VAL A 71 -10.22 23.31 40.30
N GLU A 72 -10.93 22.90 41.36
CA GLU A 72 -11.43 21.53 41.51
C GLU A 72 -12.36 21.09 40.36
N LYS A 73 -11.80 20.41 39.34
CA LYS A 73 -12.49 19.66 38.26
C LYS A 73 -13.76 20.33 37.68
N SER A 74 -13.73 21.66 37.57
CA SER A 74 -14.79 22.48 36.98
C SER A 74 -14.72 22.48 35.44
N GLU A 75 -15.77 22.97 34.79
CA GLU A 75 -15.73 23.30 33.35
C GLU A 75 -14.66 24.36 33.08
N ILE A 76 -14.46 25.32 34.00
CA ILE A 76 -13.44 26.38 33.90
C ILE A 76 -12.01 25.79 33.86
N GLY A 77 -11.71 24.76 34.65
CA GLY A 77 -10.40 24.10 34.63
C GLY A 77 -10.14 23.39 33.29
N GLN A 78 -11.15 22.73 32.74
CA GLN A 78 -11.07 22.07 31.42
C GLN A 78 -10.88 23.09 30.28
N ASP A 79 -11.53 24.25 30.37
CA ASP A 79 -11.29 25.37 29.44
C ASP A 79 -9.85 25.90 29.56
N LEU A 80 -9.31 26.08 30.78
CA LEU A 80 -7.93 26.52 31.02
C LEU A 80 -6.89 25.51 30.48
N ASP A 81 -7.08 24.21 30.73
CA ASP A 81 -6.25 23.14 30.14
C ASP A 81 -6.31 23.17 28.61
N THR A 82 -7.49 23.40 28.05
CA THR A 82 -7.71 23.53 26.60
C THR A 82 -6.99 24.76 26.04
N TYR A 83 -7.01 25.90 26.74
CA TYR A 83 -6.23 27.08 26.33
C TYR A 83 -4.72 26.87 26.45
N ALA A 84 -4.25 26.15 27.46
CA ALA A 84 -2.84 25.77 27.57
C ALA A 84 -2.40 24.88 26.39
N TYR A 85 -3.21 23.87 26.04
CA TYR A 85 -2.97 23.03 24.87
C TYR A 85 -2.97 23.84 23.56
N ASN A 86 -3.94 24.74 23.39
CA ASN A 86 -4.05 25.63 22.23
C ASN A 86 -2.87 26.60 22.08
N CYS A 87 -2.15 26.93 23.16
CA CYS A 87 -0.88 27.68 23.08
C CYS A 87 0.23 26.82 22.48
N TRP A 88 0.31 25.54 22.85
CA TRP A 88 1.28 24.59 22.28
C TRP A 88 0.96 24.18 20.84
N GLU A 89 -0.30 24.14 20.43
CA GLU A 89 -0.73 23.95 19.03
C GLU A 89 -0.14 24.99 18.04
N LEU A 90 0.39 26.11 18.53
CA LEU A 90 1.08 27.12 17.70
C LEU A 90 2.52 26.75 17.36
N LEU A 91 3.13 25.78 18.05
CA LEU A 91 4.53 25.41 17.86
C LEU A 91 4.87 25.07 16.38
N PRO A 92 4.10 24.24 15.64
CA PRO A 92 4.32 24.03 14.21
C PRO A 92 4.28 25.30 13.36
N ALA A 93 3.47 26.29 13.73
CA ALA A 93 3.42 27.57 13.02
C ALA A 93 4.67 28.42 13.30
N PHE A 94 5.19 28.39 14.54
CA PHE A 94 6.49 28.98 14.87
C PHE A 94 7.68 28.27 14.21
N CYS A 95 7.54 26.98 13.88
CA CYS A 95 8.52 26.21 13.10
C CYS A 95 8.59 26.57 11.61
N ARG A 96 7.69 27.42 11.09
CA ARG A 96 7.74 27.92 9.71
C ARG A 96 8.81 29.00 9.53
N ILE A 97 9.99 28.59 9.10
CA ILE A 97 11.15 29.45 8.79
C ILE A 97 11.59 30.33 10.00
N PRO A 98 11.81 29.76 11.21
CA PRO A 98 12.16 30.53 12.39
C PRO A 98 13.52 31.23 12.32
N THR A 99 13.60 32.44 12.85
CA THR A 99 14.77 33.33 12.70
C THR A 99 16.00 32.91 13.50
N ASP A 100 15.85 32.01 14.48
CA ASP A 100 16.76 31.84 15.63
C ASP A 100 17.00 30.37 16.05
N THR A 101 16.68 29.37 15.21
CA THR A 101 16.80 27.94 15.55
C THR A 101 18.18 27.56 16.09
N HIS A 102 19.25 28.01 15.43
CA HIS A 102 20.63 27.74 15.87
C HIS A 102 21.05 28.38 17.20
N GLN A 103 20.19 29.20 17.81
CA GLN A 103 20.40 29.86 19.11
C GLN A 103 19.49 29.23 20.17
N ASN A 104 18.21 29.05 19.83
CA ASN A 104 17.16 28.70 20.79
C ASN A 104 16.72 27.22 20.77
N PHE A 105 17.10 26.41 19.77
CA PHE A 105 16.63 25.02 19.72
C PHE A 105 17.13 24.15 20.89
N GLY A 106 18.35 24.38 21.39
CA GLY A 106 18.87 23.65 22.56
C GLY A 106 18.17 23.95 23.88
N ALA A 107 17.46 25.08 23.97
CA ALA A 107 16.54 25.37 25.07
C ALA A 107 15.16 24.74 24.81
N LEU A 108 14.65 24.86 23.59
CA LEU A 108 13.36 24.27 23.18
C LEU A 108 13.36 22.75 23.35
N ALA A 109 14.40 22.04 22.90
CA ALA A 109 14.50 20.58 23.02
C ALA A 109 14.36 20.08 24.48
N LYS A 110 14.88 20.83 25.46
CA LYS A 110 14.76 20.51 26.89
C LYS A 110 13.34 20.67 27.44
N LEU A 111 12.52 21.53 26.81
CA LEU A 111 11.08 21.64 27.08
C LEU A 111 10.30 20.54 26.34
N LEU A 112 10.71 20.19 25.11
CA LEU A 112 10.04 19.17 24.30
C LEU A 112 10.22 17.75 24.85
N VAL A 113 11.40 17.36 25.36
CA VAL A 113 11.65 15.99 25.85
C VAL A 113 10.67 15.54 26.95
N PRO A 114 10.36 16.35 27.99
CA PRO A 114 9.26 16.06 28.91
C PRO A 114 7.88 16.02 28.24
N CYS A 115 7.56 17.01 27.40
CA CYS A 115 6.25 17.12 26.76
C CYS A 115 5.97 16.02 25.72
N ILE A 116 6.99 15.38 25.13
CA ILE A 116 6.81 14.22 24.25
C ILE A 116 6.14 13.05 25.00
N LYS A 117 6.38 12.93 26.32
CA LYS A 117 5.76 11.90 27.18
C LYS A 117 4.35 12.28 27.66
N ASP A 118 3.86 13.49 27.35
CA ASP A 118 2.46 13.87 27.52
C ASP A 118 1.68 13.41 26.27
N SER A 119 0.75 12.46 26.47
CA SER A 119 0.02 11.78 25.40
C SER A 119 -0.84 12.71 24.53
N ALA A 120 -1.14 13.93 24.98
CA ALA A 120 -1.81 14.93 24.17
C ALA A 120 -0.87 15.64 23.18
N MET A 121 0.43 15.74 23.48
CA MET A 121 1.31 16.74 22.87
C MET A 121 2.24 16.18 21.78
N PHE A 122 2.52 14.87 21.78
CA PHE A 122 3.52 14.27 20.89
C PHE A 122 3.24 14.52 19.40
N ASP A 123 1.97 14.52 18.95
CA ASP A 123 1.60 14.82 17.55
C ASP A 123 2.01 16.24 17.13
N THR A 124 1.69 17.22 17.97
CA THR A 124 2.04 18.65 17.75
C THR A 124 3.56 18.84 17.71
N ILE A 125 4.29 18.12 18.57
CA ILE A 125 5.76 18.17 18.63
C ILE A 125 6.37 17.45 17.41
N ALA A 126 5.81 16.31 16.99
CA ALA A 126 6.26 15.56 15.82
C ALA A 126 6.16 16.39 14.54
N VAL A 127 5.00 17.04 14.28
CA VAL A 127 4.81 17.93 13.13
C VAL A 127 5.75 19.15 13.20
N ALA A 128 5.95 19.73 14.39
CA ALA A 128 6.89 20.83 14.57
C ALA A 128 8.36 20.46 14.27
N LEU A 129 8.78 19.25 14.63
CA LEU A 129 10.13 18.73 14.35
C LEU A 129 10.32 18.41 12.87
N GLN A 130 9.30 17.86 12.20
CA GLN A 130 9.30 17.64 10.75
C GLN A 130 9.50 18.96 10.01
N GLU A 131 8.66 19.97 10.28
CA GLU A 131 8.71 21.29 9.61
C GLU A 131 10.09 21.95 9.75
N LEU A 132 10.71 21.87 10.94
CA LEU A 132 12.06 22.37 11.18
C LEU A 132 13.13 21.66 10.34
N VAL A 133 13.09 20.32 10.27
CA VAL A 133 14.09 19.55 9.52
C VAL A 133 13.90 19.77 8.02
N ASP A 134 12.67 19.63 7.53
CA ASP A 134 12.35 19.65 6.11
C ASP A 134 12.61 21.02 5.47
N GLU A 135 12.22 22.14 6.10
CA GLU A 135 12.50 23.47 5.54
C GLU A 135 14.00 23.77 5.47
N ASN A 136 14.77 23.35 6.49
CA ASN A 136 16.22 23.50 6.45
C ASN A 136 16.87 22.55 5.41
N LYS A 137 16.33 21.34 5.20
CA LYS A 137 16.80 20.41 4.17
C LYS A 137 16.48 20.88 2.75
N LYS A 138 15.25 21.36 2.49
CA LYS A 138 14.84 21.92 1.19
C LYS A 138 15.79 23.03 0.74
N VAL A 139 16.16 23.95 1.64
CA VAL A 139 17.09 25.06 1.36
C VAL A 139 18.54 24.61 1.14
N LEU A 140 18.98 23.52 1.78
CA LEU A 140 20.30 22.94 1.50
C LEU A 140 20.34 22.22 0.14
N ALA A 141 19.26 21.49 -0.20
CA ALA A 141 19.12 20.74 -1.44
C ALA A 141 18.82 21.60 -2.67
N SER A 142 18.26 22.80 -2.50
CA SER A 142 18.05 23.74 -3.62
C SER A 142 19.37 24.33 -4.09
N ASP A 143 19.89 23.90 -5.24
CA ASP A 143 20.95 24.63 -5.93
C ASP A 143 20.45 25.92 -6.57
N GLU A 144 21.35 26.91 -6.68
CA GLU A 144 21.03 28.29 -7.07
C GLU A 144 20.84 28.44 -8.59
N LEU A 145 19.91 27.66 -9.16
CA LEU A 145 19.50 27.84 -10.54
C LEU A 145 18.58 29.06 -10.67
N ALA A 146 19.21 30.23 -10.76
CA ALA A 146 18.57 31.52 -10.98
C ALA A 146 17.82 31.56 -12.32
N GLY A 147 16.56 31.12 -12.33
CA GLY A 147 15.73 31.07 -13.54
C GLY A 147 14.42 30.27 -13.45
N ALA A 148 14.16 29.56 -12.35
CA ALA A 148 12.90 28.83 -12.17
C ALA A 148 11.68 29.78 -12.22
N LYS A 149 10.70 29.49 -13.10
CA LYS A 149 9.47 30.29 -13.23
C LYS A 149 8.62 30.21 -11.96
N LEU A 150 8.13 31.36 -11.52
CA LEU A 150 7.33 31.53 -10.30
C LEU A 150 6.13 30.57 -10.24
N PRO A 151 6.05 29.67 -9.24
CA PRO A 151 4.82 28.94 -8.94
C PRO A 151 3.70 29.92 -8.55
N LYS A 152 2.44 29.60 -8.89
CA LYS A 152 1.29 30.43 -8.49
C LYS A 152 0.91 30.22 -7.01
N THR A 153 1.81 30.57 -6.11
CA THR A 153 1.56 30.60 -4.67
C THR A 153 0.91 31.94 -4.31
N GLU A 154 -0.24 31.92 -3.64
CA GLU A 154 -1.09 33.12 -3.47
C GLU A 154 -0.50 34.21 -2.54
N ASN A 155 0.64 33.96 -1.88
CA ASN A 155 1.25 34.86 -0.91
C ASN A 155 2.75 35.14 -1.17
N LEU A 156 3.07 36.07 -2.09
CA LEU A 156 4.45 36.53 -2.34
C LEU A 156 5.19 36.98 -1.06
N ALA A 157 4.47 37.50 -0.06
CA ALA A 157 5.06 37.96 1.20
C ALA A 157 5.74 36.83 2.00
N ILE A 158 5.26 35.59 1.87
CA ILE A 158 5.87 34.41 2.52
C ILE A 158 7.18 34.04 1.82
N GLU A 159 7.18 34.02 0.47
CA GLU A 159 8.38 33.71 -0.32
C GLU A 159 9.47 34.79 -0.20
N LEU A 160 9.08 36.06 -0.09
CA LEU A 160 10.03 37.16 0.16
C LEU A 160 10.67 37.06 1.55
N LYS A 161 9.92 36.62 2.58
CA LYS A 161 10.47 36.37 3.91
C LYS A 161 11.34 35.11 3.97
N SER A 162 10.99 34.03 3.27
CA SER A 162 11.81 32.81 3.24
C SER A 162 13.20 33.09 2.67
N ARG A 163 13.27 33.77 1.52
CA ARG A 163 14.52 34.22 0.87
C ARG A 163 15.38 35.15 1.74
N GLN A 164 14.76 35.94 2.63
CA GLN A 164 15.50 36.86 3.52
C GLN A 164 16.06 36.18 4.78
N CYS A 165 15.37 35.18 5.34
CA CYS A 165 15.77 34.54 6.60
C CYS A 165 16.63 33.27 6.39
N TYR A 166 16.34 32.45 5.38
CA TYR A 166 16.95 31.13 5.19
C TYR A 166 17.96 31.12 4.03
N SER A 167 19.21 31.46 4.34
CA SER A 167 20.36 31.15 3.48
C SER A 167 20.90 29.75 3.76
N LYS A 168 21.61 29.11 2.81
CA LYS A 168 22.31 27.82 3.02
C LYS A 168 23.22 27.85 4.28
N LYS A 169 23.85 29.00 4.57
CA LYS A 169 24.68 29.22 5.77
C LYS A 169 23.87 29.19 7.07
N ASN A 170 22.65 29.74 7.08
CA ASN A 170 21.75 29.66 8.24
C ASN A 170 21.17 28.25 8.38
N ALA A 171 20.76 27.62 7.28
CA ALA A 171 20.24 26.25 7.29
C ALA A 171 21.27 25.25 7.84
N SER A 172 22.54 25.34 7.42
CA SER A 172 23.63 24.52 7.97
C SER A 172 23.84 24.70 9.47
N LYS A 173 23.75 25.94 9.99
CA LYS A 173 23.79 26.22 11.45
C LYS A 173 22.58 25.61 12.18
N ASN A 174 21.39 25.77 11.62
CA ASN A 174 20.15 25.27 12.20
C ASN A 174 20.17 23.74 12.28
N ILE A 175 20.53 23.04 11.19
CA ILE A 175 20.70 21.59 11.17
C ILE A 175 21.73 21.13 12.21
N ARG A 176 22.85 21.84 12.38
CA ARG A 176 23.84 21.49 13.42
C ARG A 176 23.28 21.60 14.85
N ALA A 177 22.45 22.60 15.13
CA ALA A 177 21.78 22.72 16.43
C ALA A 177 20.71 21.64 16.63
N LEU A 178 19.88 21.37 15.60
CA LEU A 178 18.91 20.28 15.60
C LEU A 178 19.59 18.92 15.85
N ALA A 179 20.71 18.65 15.17
CA ALA A 179 21.51 17.44 15.30
C ALA A 179 22.14 17.29 16.70
N SER A 180 22.56 18.40 17.34
CA SER A 180 23.13 18.35 18.69
C SER A 180 22.15 17.91 19.80
N CYS A 181 20.85 17.94 19.53
CA CYS A 181 19.80 17.48 20.44
C CYS A 181 19.02 16.26 19.90
N SER A 182 19.37 15.74 18.73
CA SER A 182 18.58 14.69 18.05
C SER A 182 18.58 13.37 18.82
N GLN A 183 19.67 13.02 19.52
CA GLN A 183 19.76 11.80 20.33
C GLN A 183 18.71 11.75 21.45
N GLU A 184 18.57 12.84 22.21
CA GLU A 184 17.61 12.94 23.34
C GLU A 184 16.16 12.91 22.83
N LEU A 185 15.89 13.65 21.74
CA LEU A 185 14.57 13.69 21.10
C LEU A 185 14.20 12.35 20.45
N LEU A 186 15.13 11.69 19.76
CA LEU A 186 14.91 10.35 19.18
C LEU A 186 14.58 9.34 20.27
N GLN A 187 15.32 9.31 21.38
CA GLN A 187 15.01 8.38 22.47
C GLN A 187 13.63 8.65 23.08
N ALA A 188 13.28 9.92 23.33
CA ALA A 188 11.97 10.28 23.88
C ALA A 188 10.81 9.89 22.94
N LEU A 189 10.96 10.10 21.63
CA LEU A 189 9.96 9.72 20.62
C LEU A 189 9.86 8.19 20.47
N ILE A 190 10.97 7.47 20.56
CA ILE A 190 11.02 6.00 20.43
C ILE A 190 10.49 5.29 21.69
N ASP A 191 10.71 5.85 22.88
CA ASP A 191 10.07 5.37 24.11
C ASP A 191 8.55 5.36 23.97
N VAL A 192 7.98 6.50 23.55
CA VAL A 192 6.54 6.72 23.34
C VAL A 192 6.00 5.89 22.16
N PHE A 193 6.79 5.72 21.10
CA PHE A 193 6.44 4.88 19.95
C PHE A 193 6.18 3.42 20.36
N PHE A 194 6.90 2.89 21.34
CA PHE A 194 6.70 1.54 21.86
C PHE A 194 5.60 1.44 22.94
N GLU A 195 5.10 2.56 23.45
CA GLU A 195 3.97 2.61 24.39
C GLU A 195 2.62 2.84 23.68
N LEU A 196 2.62 3.45 22.48
CA LEU A 196 1.43 3.81 21.73
C LEU A 196 0.88 2.66 20.83
N PRO A 197 -0.46 2.55 20.66
CA PRO A 197 -1.07 1.63 19.71
C PRO A 197 -0.61 1.84 18.25
N ILE A 198 -0.43 0.73 17.53
CA ILE A 198 0.13 0.63 16.17
C ILE A 198 -0.47 1.62 15.15
N ASP A 199 -1.71 2.07 15.33
CA ASP A 199 -2.43 2.94 14.38
C ASP A 199 -2.14 4.45 14.57
N THR A 200 -1.63 4.89 15.72
CA THR A 200 -1.32 6.32 15.98
C THR A 200 0.08 6.73 15.48
N HIS A 201 0.84 5.79 14.91
CA HIS A 201 2.27 5.92 14.67
C HIS A 201 2.69 6.84 13.51
N GLY A 202 1.76 7.41 12.74
CA GLY A 202 2.06 8.12 11.48
C GLY A 202 2.98 9.33 11.64
N SER A 203 2.52 10.34 12.38
CA SER A 203 3.27 11.56 12.74
C SER A 203 4.63 11.23 13.38
N LEU A 204 4.63 10.26 14.29
CA LEU A 204 5.79 9.84 15.07
C LEU A 204 6.86 9.16 14.19
N LYS A 205 6.43 8.28 13.27
CA LYS A 205 7.28 7.61 12.28
C LYS A 205 8.02 8.62 11.39
N ASP A 206 7.32 9.62 10.88
CA ASP A 206 7.92 10.61 9.99
C ASP A 206 8.81 11.61 10.75
N ALA A 207 8.48 11.95 12.01
CA ALA A 207 9.34 12.77 12.87
C ALA A 207 10.64 12.06 13.31
N ILE A 208 10.56 10.76 13.63
CA ILE A 208 11.73 9.92 13.91
C ILE A 208 12.64 9.86 12.67
N GLY A 209 12.06 9.66 11.47
CA GLY A 209 12.83 9.68 10.22
C GLY A 209 13.52 11.02 9.94
N CYS A 210 12.81 12.14 10.15
CA CYS A 210 13.39 13.48 10.05
C CYS A 210 14.60 13.65 10.98
N LEU A 211 14.47 13.32 12.28
CA LEU A 211 15.57 13.44 13.24
C LEU A 211 16.72 12.45 12.97
N ALA A 212 16.42 11.20 12.62
CA ALA A 212 17.43 10.21 12.27
C ALA A 212 18.27 10.69 11.08
N SER A 213 17.63 11.28 10.07
CA SER A 213 18.28 11.81 8.87
C SER A 213 19.07 13.12 9.06
N ILE A 214 19.23 13.60 10.30
CA ILE A 214 20.18 14.66 10.68
C ILE A 214 21.09 14.28 11.85
N ALA A 215 20.89 13.10 12.45
CA ALA A 215 21.66 12.61 13.58
C ALA A 215 23.00 12.00 13.13
N ASP A 216 23.89 11.74 14.07
CA ASP A 216 25.13 11.02 13.77
C ASP A 216 24.82 9.54 13.42
N PRO A 217 25.40 8.98 12.34
CA PRO A 217 25.13 7.61 11.92
C PRO A 217 25.44 6.53 12.97
N SER A 218 26.42 6.75 13.84
CA SER A 218 26.73 5.82 14.95
C SER A 218 25.66 5.87 16.04
N VAL A 219 25.08 7.04 16.29
CA VAL A 219 23.97 7.24 17.23
C VAL A 219 22.69 6.60 16.69
N THR A 220 22.34 6.80 15.43
CA THR A 220 21.16 6.13 14.83
C THR A 220 21.29 4.62 14.83
N LYS A 221 22.48 4.10 14.48
CA LYS A 221 22.79 2.66 14.52
C LYS A 221 22.64 2.11 15.95
N LYS A 222 23.19 2.80 16.95
CA LYS A 222 23.09 2.41 18.36
C LYS A 222 21.65 2.42 18.88
N ILE A 223 20.87 3.46 18.60
CA ILE A 223 19.46 3.58 19.02
C ILE A 223 18.63 2.44 18.41
N PHE A 224 18.85 2.10 17.13
CA PHE A 224 18.16 0.99 16.49
C PHE A 224 18.58 -0.37 17.07
N ILE A 225 19.88 -0.58 17.37
CA ILE A 225 20.38 -1.77 18.07
C ILE A 225 19.69 -1.93 19.45
N SER A 226 19.64 -0.88 20.28
CA SER A 226 18.96 -0.99 21.58
C SER A 226 17.44 -1.11 21.48
N SER A 227 16.84 -0.73 20.35
CA SER A 227 15.45 -1.04 20.02
C SER A 227 15.24 -2.53 19.69
N LEU A 228 16.24 -3.22 19.14
CA LEU A 228 16.23 -4.68 18.98
C LEU A 228 16.52 -5.41 20.31
N GLU A 229 17.38 -4.86 21.16
CA GLU A 229 17.67 -5.39 22.52
C GLU A 229 16.41 -5.39 23.39
N ARG A 230 15.60 -4.32 23.34
CA ARG A 230 14.34 -4.14 24.10
C ARG A 230 13.34 -5.29 23.92
N PHE A 231 13.36 -5.99 22.78
CA PHE A 231 12.47 -7.12 22.46
C PHE A 231 13.25 -8.44 22.22
N GLU A 232 14.50 -8.51 22.67
CA GLU A 232 15.45 -9.62 22.47
C GLU A 232 15.70 -10.05 21.00
N LEU A 233 15.29 -9.25 20.01
CA LEU A 233 15.26 -9.68 18.61
C LEU A 233 16.64 -9.91 17.99
N ILE A 234 17.71 -9.33 18.58
CA ILE A 234 19.11 -9.56 18.18
C ILE A 234 19.46 -11.05 18.16
N LYS A 235 18.90 -11.87 19.07
CA LYS A 235 19.17 -13.32 19.14
C LYS A 235 18.85 -14.05 17.83
N TYR A 236 17.92 -13.53 17.02
CA TYR A 236 17.51 -14.12 15.75
C TYR A 236 18.30 -13.59 14.53
N LEU A 237 19.23 -12.64 14.72
CA LEU A 237 20.05 -12.06 13.66
C LEU A 237 21.46 -12.68 13.55
N GLY A 238 21.90 -13.43 14.56
CA GLY A 238 23.23 -14.05 14.60
C GLY A 238 23.35 -15.41 13.92
N ASP A 239 22.23 -16.03 13.51
CA ASP A 239 22.20 -17.38 12.92
C ASP A 239 22.31 -17.38 11.38
N SER A 240 22.25 -16.19 10.76
CA SER A 240 22.67 -16.00 9.36
C SER A 240 24.18 -15.80 9.31
N GLY A 241 24.91 -16.80 8.79
CA GLY A 241 26.37 -16.92 8.89
C GLY A 241 27.23 -15.94 8.09
N ASP A 242 26.99 -14.63 8.21
CA ASP A 242 27.88 -13.57 7.75
C ASP A 242 28.73 -13.06 8.94
N GLU A 243 30.04 -13.31 8.95
CA GLU A 243 30.93 -12.98 10.08
C GLU A 243 31.18 -11.48 10.31
N GLU A 244 30.59 -10.60 9.49
CA GLU A 244 30.93 -9.17 9.38
C GLU A 244 30.48 -8.27 10.54
N PHE A 245 29.66 -8.75 11.48
CA PHE A 245 29.19 -7.97 12.62
C PHE A 245 29.46 -8.70 13.95
N GLN A 246 30.55 -8.33 14.62
CA GLN A 246 30.85 -8.77 15.99
C GLN A 246 29.85 -8.15 16.99
N ILE A 247 28.69 -8.78 17.13
CA ILE A 247 27.70 -8.49 18.18
C ILE A 247 27.95 -9.48 19.33
N ASN A 248 28.36 -8.97 20.49
CA ASN A 248 28.71 -9.78 21.66
C ASN A 248 27.45 -10.36 22.33
N SER A 249 26.85 -11.41 21.75
CA SER A 249 25.77 -12.16 22.37
C SER A 249 26.31 -13.04 23.51
N SER A 250 25.92 -12.75 24.75
CA SER A 250 26.21 -13.61 25.90
C SER A 250 25.45 -14.94 25.79
N VAL A 251 26.19 -16.06 25.78
CA VAL A 251 25.68 -17.41 25.50
C VAL A 251 24.68 -17.88 26.57
N TYR A 252 23.44 -18.14 26.17
CA TYR A 252 22.48 -19.00 26.89
C TYR A 252 21.64 -19.82 25.90
N ASN A 253 21.08 -20.93 26.38
CA ASN A 253 20.70 -22.09 25.56
C ASN A 253 19.47 -21.92 24.67
N ASN A 254 19.44 -22.70 23.59
CA ASN A 254 18.32 -22.81 22.66
C ASN A 254 17.10 -23.50 23.29
N GLU A 255 15.97 -22.79 23.34
CA GLU A 255 14.64 -23.41 23.24
C GLU A 255 13.92 -22.85 22.00
N THR A 256 13.66 -23.73 21.02
CA THR A 256 13.02 -23.38 19.74
C THR A 256 11.51 -23.20 19.90
N ASN A 257 11.10 -22.24 20.72
CA ASN A 257 9.70 -21.87 20.89
C ASN A 257 9.18 -21.14 19.64
N ALA A 258 8.05 -21.59 19.11
CA ALA A 258 7.38 -21.00 17.96
C ALA A 258 7.05 -19.51 18.18
N PRO A 259 6.97 -18.68 17.13
CA PRO A 259 6.65 -17.26 17.27
C PRO A 259 5.30 -17.08 17.99
N SER A 260 5.33 -16.42 19.16
CA SER A 260 4.11 -15.97 19.83
C SER A 260 3.53 -14.78 19.07
N ARG A 261 2.20 -14.61 19.13
CA ARG A 261 1.51 -13.45 18.55
C ARG A 261 2.01 -12.11 19.12
N GLU A 262 2.53 -12.14 20.33
CA GLU A 262 3.18 -11.03 21.02
C GLU A 262 4.50 -10.67 20.32
N LYS A 263 5.40 -11.65 20.12
CA LYS A 263 6.65 -11.45 19.36
C LYS A 263 6.41 -11.01 17.91
N ASP A 264 5.31 -11.39 17.29
CA ASP A 264 4.94 -10.90 15.95
C ASP A 264 4.46 -9.43 15.95
N ALA A 265 3.86 -8.96 17.06
CA ALA A 265 3.54 -7.55 17.25
C ALA A 265 4.81 -6.72 17.53
N GLU A 266 5.71 -7.22 18.38
CA GLU A 266 7.03 -6.62 18.65
C GLU A 266 7.87 -6.47 17.37
N ARG A 267 7.95 -7.54 16.55
CA ARG A 267 8.55 -7.48 15.21
C ARG A 267 7.91 -6.42 14.33
N CYS A 268 6.57 -6.32 14.32
CA CYS A 268 5.85 -5.32 13.54
C CYS A 268 6.20 -3.87 13.99
N LEU A 269 6.27 -3.62 15.30
CA LEU A 269 6.72 -2.34 15.85
C LEU A 269 8.16 -2.01 15.43
N VAL A 270 9.08 -2.97 15.56
CA VAL A 270 10.48 -2.80 15.16
C VAL A 270 10.63 -2.60 13.64
N LEU A 271 9.81 -3.23 12.81
CA LEU A 271 9.78 -2.98 11.36
C LEU A 271 9.21 -1.61 11.01
N LYS A 272 8.14 -1.16 11.69
CA LYS A 272 7.64 0.21 11.57
C LYS A 272 8.74 1.21 11.90
N LEU A 273 9.48 0.97 12.98
CA LEU A 273 10.62 1.81 13.37
C LEU A 273 11.74 1.75 12.31
N ALA A 274 12.15 0.56 11.87
CA ALA A 274 13.17 0.38 10.82
C ALA A 274 12.83 1.21 9.58
N SER A 275 11.58 1.16 9.12
CA SER A 275 11.12 1.91 7.95
C SER A 275 11.19 3.45 8.10
N SER A 276 11.29 3.98 9.33
CA SER A 276 11.53 5.42 9.56
C SER A 276 13.01 5.81 9.40
N PHE A 277 13.94 4.95 9.80
CA PHE A 277 15.38 5.21 9.73
C PHE A 277 15.92 5.21 8.28
N VAL A 278 15.27 4.53 7.34
CA VAL A 278 15.77 4.32 5.96
C VAL A 278 16.23 5.61 5.28
N ASP A 279 15.40 6.67 5.27
CA ASP A 279 15.71 7.95 4.60
C ASP A 279 16.95 8.69 5.16
N GLY A 280 17.45 8.29 6.34
CA GLY A 280 18.62 8.87 7.00
C GLY A 280 19.76 7.90 7.29
N ALA A 281 19.61 6.62 6.96
CA ALA A 281 20.55 5.58 7.38
C ALA A 281 21.86 5.57 6.57
N SER A 282 22.97 5.27 7.23
CA SER A 282 24.22 4.88 6.58
C SER A 282 24.14 3.47 5.99
N GLU A 283 25.06 3.11 5.10
CA GLU A 283 25.12 1.79 4.46
C GLU A 283 25.19 0.64 5.49
N GLU A 284 25.97 0.82 6.57
CA GLU A 284 26.00 -0.13 7.70
C GLU A 284 24.63 -0.35 8.36
N LEU A 285 23.87 0.74 8.55
CA LEU A 285 22.54 0.67 9.14
C LEU A 285 21.55 0.08 8.14
N ILE A 286 21.60 0.44 6.87
CA ILE A 286 20.79 -0.18 5.81
C ILE A 286 21.00 -1.70 5.73
N ASN A 287 22.26 -2.17 5.82
CA ASN A 287 22.56 -3.60 5.89
C ASN A 287 21.93 -4.27 7.12
N LEU A 288 21.94 -3.62 8.29
CA LEU A 288 21.24 -4.11 9.49
C LEU A 288 19.71 -4.08 9.34
N LEU A 289 19.13 -3.02 8.79
CA LEU A 289 17.69 -2.91 8.52
C LEU A 289 17.25 -4.00 7.53
N PHE A 290 18.06 -4.30 6.51
CA PHE A 290 17.81 -5.39 5.58
C PHE A 290 17.85 -6.76 6.26
N LYS A 291 18.85 -7.06 7.11
CA LYS A 291 18.90 -8.33 7.86
C LYS A 291 17.68 -8.52 8.77
N VAL A 292 17.25 -7.49 9.49
CA VAL A 292 16.01 -7.52 10.29
C VAL A 292 14.77 -7.76 9.41
N THR A 293 14.68 -7.05 8.28
CA THR A 293 13.55 -7.16 7.35
C THR A 293 13.47 -8.54 6.69
N ARG A 294 14.62 -9.10 6.31
CA ARG A 294 14.76 -10.44 5.76
C ARG A 294 14.31 -11.50 6.76
N ASN A 295 14.84 -11.49 7.98
CA ASN A 295 14.46 -12.42 9.04
C ASN A 295 12.96 -12.37 9.34
N ALA A 296 12.37 -11.17 9.37
CA ALA A 296 10.92 -11.04 9.56
C ALA A 296 10.10 -11.61 8.38
N LEU A 297 10.57 -11.48 7.13
CA LEU A 297 9.92 -12.10 5.97
C LEU A 297 10.06 -13.63 5.95
N GLU A 298 11.14 -14.18 6.52
CA GLU A 298 11.37 -15.63 6.68
C GLU A 298 10.52 -16.22 7.81
N VAL A 299 10.27 -15.48 8.89
CA VAL A 299 9.61 -15.97 10.13
C VAL A 299 8.10 -15.62 10.20
N THR A 300 7.64 -14.55 9.56
CA THR A 300 6.29 -13.99 9.79
C THR A 300 5.34 -14.15 8.60
N GLU A 301 4.36 -15.05 8.71
CA GLU A 301 3.18 -15.12 7.80
C GLU A 301 2.02 -14.17 8.23
N GLY A 302 2.22 -13.37 9.29
CA GLY A 302 1.19 -12.56 9.95
C GLY A 302 1.28 -11.04 9.74
N ILE A 303 0.85 -10.28 10.76
CA ILE A 303 0.64 -8.82 10.74
C ILE A 303 1.90 -8.02 10.39
N GLY A 304 3.10 -8.52 10.73
CA GLY A 304 4.37 -7.87 10.39
C GLY A 304 4.77 -7.98 8.90
N GLN A 305 4.20 -8.93 8.15
CA GLN A 305 4.66 -9.21 6.77
C GLN A 305 4.45 -8.04 5.78
N PRO A 306 3.31 -7.32 5.77
CA PRO A 306 3.16 -6.12 4.94
C PRO A 306 4.17 -5.02 5.28
N GLU A 307 4.43 -4.76 6.56
CA GLU A 307 5.41 -3.74 6.97
C GLU A 307 6.84 -4.17 6.62
N ALA A 308 7.18 -5.46 6.71
CA ALA A 308 8.48 -5.97 6.27
C ALA A 308 8.70 -5.74 4.77
N TYR A 309 7.72 -6.08 3.93
CA TYR A 309 7.76 -5.73 2.50
C TYR A 309 7.80 -4.20 2.29
N GLN A 310 7.12 -3.40 3.11
CA GLN A 310 7.13 -1.94 3.02
C GLN A 310 8.51 -1.34 3.36
N THR A 311 9.19 -1.87 4.39
CA THR A 311 10.56 -1.51 4.76
C THR A 311 11.54 -1.86 3.63
N LEU A 312 11.43 -3.07 3.06
CA LEU A 312 12.25 -3.49 1.93
C LEU A 312 12.04 -2.57 0.71
N SER A 313 10.80 -2.21 0.40
CA SER A 313 10.49 -1.27 -0.69
C SER A 313 11.09 0.11 -0.44
N ARG A 314 10.99 0.65 0.79
CA ARG A 314 11.65 1.91 1.16
C ARG A 314 13.17 1.81 0.99
N ILE A 315 13.82 0.73 1.42
CA ILE A 315 15.28 0.53 1.27
C ILE A 315 15.66 0.57 -0.22
N LEU A 316 14.98 -0.23 -1.06
CA LEU A 316 15.25 -0.31 -2.50
C LEU A 316 15.02 1.01 -3.24
N GLU A 317 14.03 1.81 -2.83
CA GLU A 317 13.68 3.09 -3.46
C GLU A 317 14.58 4.26 -2.99
N LYS A 318 15.08 4.21 -1.75
CA LYS A 318 15.84 5.30 -1.13
C LYS A 318 17.35 5.14 -1.23
N HIS A 319 17.85 3.91 -1.38
CA HIS A 319 19.27 3.60 -1.47
C HIS A 319 19.62 2.89 -2.78
N PRO A 320 19.80 3.62 -3.90
CA PRO A 320 20.16 3.03 -5.18
C PRO A 320 21.46 2.23 -5.16
N SER A 321 22.46 2.60 -4.33
CA SER A 321 23.71 1.84 -4.17
C SER A 321 23.46 0.45 -3.57
N PHE A 322 22.60 0.36 -2.55
CA PHE A 322 22.12 -0.91 -2.00
C PHE A 322 21.31 -1.68 -3.05
N CYS A 323 20.40 -1.01 -3.78
CA CYS A 323 19.62 -1.65 -4.83
C CYS A 323 20.51 -2.28 -5.91
N SER A 324 21.46 -1.54 -6.50
CA SER A 324 22.35 -2.08 -7.55
C SER A 324 23.26 -3.20 -7.02
N SER A 325 23.86 -3.05 -5.83
CA SER A 325 24.78 -4.06 -5.28
C SER A 325 24.07 -5.34 -4.82
N GLN A 326 22.84 -5.25 -4.29
CA GLN A 326 22.11 -6.39 -3.73
C GLN A 326 20.95 -6.90 -4.61
N CYS A 327 20.69 -6.30 -5.79
CA CYS A 327 19.57 -6.65 -6.68
C CYS A 327 19.42 -8.16 -6.88
N SER A 328 20.52 -8.84 -7.22
CA SER A 328 20.56 -10.29 -7.46
C SER A 328 20.17 -11.12 -6.23
N VAL A 329 20.64 -10.71 -5.04
CA VAL A 329 20.42 -11.37 -3.75
C VAL A 329 19.00 -11.15 -3.24
N VAL A 330 18.49 -9.92 -3.33
CA VAL A 330 17.12 -9.58 -2.95
C VAL A 330 16.12 -10.25 -3.90
N LEU A 331 16.42 -10.33 -5.19
CA LEU A 331 15.60 -11.08 -6.15
C LEU A 331 15.55 -12.57 -5.80
N ASP A 332 16.69 -13.24 -5.57
CA ASP A 332 16.69 -14.66 -5.22
C ASP A 332 15.96 -14.91 -3.89
N PHE A 333 16.17 -14.05 -2.90
CA PHE A 333 15.41 -14.13 -1.65
C PHE A 333 13.90 -14.01 -1.88
N LEU A 334 13.45 -12.97 -2.58
CA LEU A 334 12.03 -12.73 -2.85
C LEU A 334 11.39 -13.83 -3.71
N LEU A 335 12.12 -14.39 -4.67
CA LEU A 335 11.62 -15.46 -5.54
C LEU A 335 11.54 -16.82 -4.84
N ASN A 336 12.35 -17.05 -3.81
CA ASN A 336 12.22 -18.22 -2.93
C ASN A 336 11.10 -18.09 -1.89
N LEU A 337 10.70 -16.86 -1.52
CA LEU A 337 9.50 -16.64 -0.70
C LEU A 337 8.22 -16.95 -1.49
N LYS A 338 7.33 -17.73 -0.86
CA LYS A 338 5.97 -18.00 -1.35
C LYS A 338 5.19 -16.69 -1.52
N SER A 339 4.56 -16.50 -2.67
CA SER A 339 3.70 -15.33 -2.94
C SER A 339 2.56 -15.25 -1.91
N PRO A 340 2.34 -14.07 -1.27
CA PRO A 340 1.47 -13.97 -0.10
C PRO A 340 -0.02 -13.94 -0.47
N SER A 341 -0.84 -14.58 0.36
CA SER A 341 -2.31 -14.58 0.21
C SER A 341 -2.99 -13.30 0.70
N ASN A 342 -2.31 -12.49 1.53
CA ASN A 342 -2.85 -11.22 2.01
C ASN A 342 -2.61 -10.12 0.96
N ILE A 343 -3.67 -9.40 0.59
CA ILE A 343 -3.62 -8.34 -0.42
C ILE A 343 -2.66 -7.18 -0.10
N ASN A 344 -2.44 -6.86 1.18
CA ASN A 344 -1.52 -5.80 1.57
C ASN A 344 -0.06 -6.28 1.43
N SER A 345 0.25 -7.49 1.91
CA SER A 345 1.56 -8.13 1.64
C SER A 345 1.82 -8.25 0.14
N LEU A 346 0.82 -8.63 -0.66
CA LEU A 346 0.94 -8.77 -2.11
C LEU A 346 1.26 -7.44 -2.79
N ARG A 347 0.60 -6.34 -2.39
CA ARG A 347 0.91 -4.99 -2.87
C ARG A 347 2.33 -4.57 -2.53
N SER A 348 2.74 -4.65 -1.25
CA SER A 348 4.09 -4.23 -0.85
C SER A 348 5.19 -5.13 -1.45
N ARG A 349 4.92 -6.42 -1.66
CA ARG A 349 5.79 -7.32 -2.46
C ARG A 349 5.90 -6.85 -3.92
N PHE A 350 4.78 -6.51 -4.56
CA PHE A 350 4.77 -5.95 -5.91
C PHE A 350 5.52 -4.61 -5.99
N THR A 351 5.50 -3.76 -4.96
CA THR A 351 6.32 -2.54 -4.92
C THR A 351 7.83 -2.85 -4.88
N CYS A 352 8.25 -3.87 -4.13
CA CYS A 352 9.65 -4.34 -4.14
C CYS A 352 10.05 -4.89 -5.53
N LEU A 353 9.22 -5.78 -6.08
CA LEU A 353 9.44 -6.43 -7.38
C LEU A 353 9.42 -5.43 -8.54
N ARG A 354 8.59 -4.39 -8.46
CA ARG A 354 8.58 -3.23 -9.38
C ARG A 354 9.95 -2.57 -9.43
N THR A 355 10.49 -2.18 -8.28
CA THR A 355 11.77 -1.45 -8.20
C THR A 355 12.92 -2.31 -8.73
N LEU A 356 12.97 -3.59 -8.35
CA LEU A 356 13.98 -4.54 -8.83
C LEU A 356 13.85 -4.86 -10.33
N LEU A 357 12.63 -4.97 -10.88
CA LEU A 357 12.42 -5.21 -12.30
C LEU A 357 12.77 -3.97 -13.15
N ILE A 358 12.39 -2.78 -12.70
CA ILE A 358 12.78 -1.51 -13.34
C ILE A 358 14.31 -1.37 -13.38
N HIS A 359 14.97 -1.73 -12.28
CA HIS A 359 16.42 -1.75 -12.15
C HIS A 359 17.07 -2.75 -13.12
N ALA A 360 16.70 -4.03 -13.07
CA ALA A 360 17.25 -5.08 -13.92
C ALA A 360 17.00 -4.85 -15.43
N VAL A 361 15.87 -4.25 -15.81
CA VAL A 361 15.58 -3.88 -17.21
C VAL A 361 16.41 -2.68 -17.68
N LYS A 362 16.78 -1.75 -16.78
CA LYS A 362 17.58 -0.56 -17.11
C LYS A 362 19.08 -0.81 -17.16
N GLU A 363 19.65 -1.58 -16.23
CA GLU A 363 21.11 -1.78 -16.16
C GLU A 363 21.65 -2.78 -17.20
N ASN A 364 20.81 -3.34 -18.07
CA ASN A 364 21.19 -4.30 -19.12
C ASN A 364 22.06 -5.47 -18.60
N LEU A 365 21.69 -5.99 -17.43
CA LEU A 365 22.23 -7.21 -16.83
C LEU A 365 21.80 -8.43 -17.66
N ASP A 366 22.59 -8.67 -18.71
CA ASP A 366 22.48 -9.66 -19.78
C ASP A 366 21.24 -9.56 -20.68
N GLU A 367 21.36 -10.15 -21.89
CA GLU A 367 20.24 -10.33 -22.82
C GLU A 367 19.26 -11.40 -22.28
N GLU A 368 19.79 -12.42 -21.60
CA GLU A 368 19.03 -13.45 -20.90
C GLU A 368 19.01 -13.20 -19.38
N ASN A 369 18.11 -12.33 -18.90
CA ASN A 369 17.88 -12.14 -17.47
C ASN A 369 16.71 -13.04 -16.97
N PRO A 370 16.94 -14.29 -16.55
CA PRO A 370 15.85 -15.20 -16.17
C PRO A 370 15.07 -14.71 -14.96
N LYS A 371 15.72 -13.99 -14.02
CA LYS A 371 15.06 -13.45 -12.81
C LYS A 371 13.99 -12.44 -13.19
N ALA A 372 14.27 -11.54 -14.13
CA ALA A 372 13.29 -10.59 -14.65
C ALA A 372 12.09 -11.27 -15.31
N PHE A 373 12.29 -12.40 -16.02
CA PHE A 373 11.20 -13.23 -16.53
C PHE A 373 10.42 -13.98 -15.43
N ILE A 374 11.04 -14.40 -14.32
CA ILE A 374 10.31 -15.02 -13.20
C ILE A 374 9.42 -13.97 -12.50
N VAL A 375 9.96 -12.77 -12.23
CA VAL A 375 9.21 -11.66 -11.64
C VAL A 375 8.03 -11.23 -12.51
N LEU A 376 8.27 -11.03 -13.80
CA LEU A 376 7.23 -10.65 -14.76
C LEU A 376 6.16 -11.77 -14.90
N ASN A 377 6.55 -13.04 -14.77
CA ASN A 377 5.59 -14.15 -14.74
C ASN A 377 4.69 -14.13 -13.48
N GLU A 378 5.21 -13.76 -12.31
CA GLU A 378 4.39 -13.62 -11.09
C GLU A 378 3.28 -12.56 -11.30
N ILE A 379 3.63 -11.40 -11.89
CA ILE A 379 2.68 -10.32 -12.20
C ILE A 379 1.67 -10.77 -13.28
N ILE A 380 2.13 -11.47 -14.33
CA ILE A 380 1.27 -12.01 -15.40
C ILE A 380 0.24 -13.01 -14.85
N VAL A 381 0.61 -13.84 -13.88
CA VAL A 381 -0.30 -14.78 -13.21
C VAL A 381 -1.24 -14.04 -12.26
N ALA A 382 -0.77 -13.00 -11.56
CA ALA A 382 -1.62 -12.22 -10.65
C ALA A 382 -2.71 -11.40 -11.36
N LEU A 383 -2.50 -10.97 -12.62
CA LEU A 383 -3.58 -10.42 -13.48
C LEU A 383 -4.73 -11.43 -13.73
N LYS A 384 -4.48 -12.72 -13.48
CA LYS A 384 -5.44 -13.83 -13.59
C LYS A 384 -5.94 -14.35 -12.23
N ASP A 385 -5.61 -13.67 -11.12
CA ASP A 385 -6.06 -14.05 -9.78
C ASP A 385 -7.60 -14.13 -9.65
N SER A 386 -8.07 -14.88 -8.67
CA SER A 386 -9.49 -15.07 -8.36
C SER A 386 -10.19 -13.81 -7.82
N THR A 387 -9.50 -12.97 -7.03
CA THR A 387 -10.05 -11.78 -6.37
C THR A 387 -10.10 -10.57 -7.28
N GLU A 388 -10.96 -9.58 -7.01
CA GLU A 388 -10.93 -8.31 -7.77
C GLU A 388 -9.70 -7.48 -7.38
N GLU A 389 -9.31 -7.58 -6.11
CA GLU A 389 -8.29 -6.81 -5.44
C GLU A 389 -6.88 -7.24 -5.82
N GLY A 390 -6.61 -8.55 -5.87
CA GLY A 390 -5.33 -9.15 -6.27
C GLY A 390 -5.05 -8.91 -7.75
N ARG A 391 -6.06 -9.11 -8.60
CA ARG A 391 -6.01 -8.66 -10.00
C ARG A 391 -5.67 -7.18 -10.06
N LYS A 392 -6.42 -6.31 -9.36
CA LYS A 392 -6.17 -4.85 -9.39
C LYS A 392 -4.74 -4.50 -8.98
N ALA A 393 -4.17 -5.13 -7.94
CA ALA A 393 -2.78 -4.91 -7.55
C ALA A 393 -1.79 -5.20 -8.69
N ALA A 394 -2.05 -6.24 -9.49
CA ALA A 394 -1.25 -6.56 -10.68
C ALA A 394 -1.49 -5.60 -11.87
N TYR A 395 -2.69 -5.03 -12.01
CA TYR A 395 -2.94 -3.92 -12.96
C TYR A 395 -2.20 -2.65 -12.55
N ASP A 396 -2.32 -2.25 -11.28
CA ASP A 396 -1.74 -1.02 -10.74
C ASP A 396 -0.20 -1.03 -10.89
N VAL A 397 0.47 -2.11 -10.43
CA VAL A 397 1.95 -2.21 -10.52
C VAL A 397 2.46 -2.24 -11.96
N LEU A 398 1.74 -2.87 -12.89
CA LEU A 398 2.12 -2.94 -14.30
C LEU A 398 2.14 -1.55 -14.96
N ILE A 399 1.17 -0.69 -14.61
CA ILE A 399 1.12 0.70 -15.07
C ILE A 399 2.29 1.51 -14.48
N GLU A 400 2.65 1.30 -13.22
CA GLU A 400 3.79 1.96 -12.59
C GLU A 400 5.14 1.55 -13.24
N ILE A 401 5.32 0.27 -13.52
CA ILE A 401 6.50 -0.25 -14.26
C ILE A 401 6.56 0.38 -15.66
N SER A 402 5.44 0.36 -16.40
CA SER A 402 5.32 0.98 -17.73
C SER A 402 5.76 2.46 -17.69
N THR A 403 5.14 3.24 -16.81
CA THR A 403 5.33 4.69 -16.72
C THR A 403 6.77 5.04 -16.32
N SER A 404 7.38 4.29 -15.40
CA SER A 404 8.77 4.52 -14.97
C SER A 404 9.78 4.24 -16.09
N LEU A 405 9.54 3.21 -16.92
CA LEU A 405 10.40 2.88 -18.06
C LEU A 405 10.20 3.85 -19.23
N GLN A 406 8.96 4.25 -19.54
CA GLN A 406 8.64 5.29 -20.52
C GLN A 406 9.37 6.61 -20.20
N ASN A 407 9.27 7.08 -18.95
CA ASN A 407 9.91 8.32 -18.48
C ASN A 407 11.46 8.30 -18.52
N THR A 408 12.09 7.16 -18.79
CA THR A 408 13.56 7.01 -18.86
C THR A 408 14.06 6.86 -20.31
N SER A 409 13.17 6.77 -21.30
CA SER A 409 13.59 6.48 -22.67
C SER A 409 14.14 7.72 -23.37
N PHE A 410 15.44 7.69 -23.68
CA PHE A 410 15.99 8.47 -24.78
C PHE A 410 15.46 7.90 -26.13
N ALA A 411 15.55 8.69 -27.20
CA ALA A 411 14.86 8.44 -28.46
C ALA A 411 15.57 7.42 -29.39
N THR A 412 15.86 6.23 -28.88
CA THR A 412 16.39 5.08 -29.64
C THR A 412 15.37 3.94 -29.67
N SER A 413 15.33 3.15 -30.75
CA SER A 413 14.37 2.04 -30.93
C SER A 413 14.76 0.74 -30.19
N ASP A 414 15.50 0.88 -29.10
CA ASP A 414 15.89 -0.19 -28.18
C ASP A 414 15.75 0.33 -26.73
N GLY A 415 14.66 1.04 -26.48
CA GLY A 415 14.39 1.63 -25.17
C GLY A 415 14.05 0.57 -24.12
N PRO A 416 14.33 0.81 -22.82
CA PRO A 416 14.02 -0.15 -21.75
C PRO A 416 12.52 -0.45 -21.64
N TYR A 417 11.66 0.45 -22.14
CA TYR A 417 10.23 0.18 -22.30
C TYR A 417 9.92 -0.84 -23.41
N GLN A 418 10.57 -0.74 -24.57
CA GLN A 418 10.41 -1.72 -25.65
C GLN A 418 10.95 -3.10 -25.23
N LYS A 419 12.07 -3.15 -24.49
CA LYS A 419 12.60 -4.38 -23.86
C LYS A 419 11.53 -5.07 -23.01
N LEU A 420 10.79 -4.34 -22.17
CA LEU A 420 9.65 -4.88 -21.42
C LEU A 420 8.56 -5.47 -22.33
N ILE A 421 8.15 -4.77 -23.39
CA ILE A 421 7.10 -5.29 -24.29
C ILE A 421 7.57 -6.58 -25.00
N THR A 422 8.82 -6.63 -25.46
CA THR A 422 9.43 -7.82 -26.08
C THR A 422 9.46 -8.99 -25.10
N MET A 423 9.84 -8.76 -23.83
CA MET A 423 9.74 -9.78 -22.78
C MET A 423 8.31 -10.29 -22.59
N ILE A 424 7.30 -9.40 -22.56
CA ILE A 424 5.89 -9.80 -22.45
C ILE A 424 5.43 -10.58 -23.69
N MET A 425 5.90 -10.21 -24.89
CA MET A 425 5.61 -10.92 -26.14
C MET A 425 6.21 -12.34 -26.16
N ALA A 426 7.36 -12.59 -25.51
CA ALA A 426 7.96 -13.92 -25.45
C ALA A 426 7.01 -14.97 -24.83
N TYR A 427 6.22 -14.61 -23.80
CA TYR A 427 5.22 -15.49 -23.18
C TYR A 427 4.08 -15.91 -24.13
N LEU A 428 3.86 -15.18 -25.23
CA LEU A 428 2.91 -15.58 -26.26
C LEU A 428 3.33 -16.89 -26.93
N THR A 429 4.62 -17.23 -26.94
CA THR A 429 5.15 -18.48 -27.54
C THR A 429 5.10 -19.69 -26.60
N GLY A 430 5.23 -19.50 -25.29
CA GLY A 430 5.40 -20.56 -24.26
C GLY A 430 4.30 -21.63 -24.18
N SER A 431 4.50 -22.68 -23.38
CA SER A 431 3.63 -23.87 -23.40
C SER A 431 2.26 -23.69 -22.73
N SER A 432 2.17 -22.94 -21.62
CA SER A 432 0.95 -22.83 -20.80
C SER A 432 -0.12 -21.91 -21.43
N PRO A 433 -1.34 -22.39 -21.71
CA PRO A 433 -2.42 -21.54 -22.20
C PRO A 433 -2.85 -20.46 -21.20
N HIS A 434 -2.73 -20.75 -19.90
CA HIS A 434 -3.06 -19.79 -18.85
C HIS A 434 -2.11 -18.59 -18.90
N ILE A 435 -0.79 -18.85 -18.98
CA ILE A 435 0.25 -17.81 -19.08
C ILE A 435 0.10 -17.01 -20.37
N LYS A 436 -0.13 -17.66 -21.54
CA LYS A 436 -0.45 -16.93 -22.79
C LYS A 436 -1.64 -15.98 -22.62
N SER A 437 -2.72 -16.44 -21.97
CA SER A 437 -3.91 -15.61 -21.74
C SER A 437 -3.66 -14.48 -20.73
N GLY A 438 -2.73 -14.68 -19.78
CA GLY A 438 -2.21 -13.65 -18.89
C GLY A 438 -1.45 -12.60 -19.69
N ALA A 439 -0.44 -12.98 -20.47
CA ALA A 439 0.37 -12.07 -21.29
C ALA A 439 -0.47 -11.25 -22.30
N VAL A 440 -1.47 -11.85 -22.94
CA VAL A 440 -2.45 -11.12 -23.78
C VAL A 440 -3.29 -10.13 -22.95
N SER A 441 -3.57 -10.45 -21.69
CA SER A 441 -4.22 -9.51 -20.76
C SER A 441 -3.27 -8.37 -20.37
N THR A 442 -2.00 -8.65 -20.05
CA THR A 442 -0.92 -7.66 -19.81
C THR A 442 -0.79 -6.67 -20.96
N LEU A 443 -0.68 -7.17 -22.19
CA LEU A 443 -0.62 -6.33 -23.40
C LEU A 443 -1.92 -5.54 -23.63
N SER A 444 -3.07 -6.06 -23.18
CA SER A 444 -4.33 -5.29 -23.18
C SER A 444 -4.31 -4.12 -22.18
N VAL A 445 -3.59 -4.24 -21.05
CA VAL A 445 -3.44 -3.13 -20.09
C VAL A 445 -2.56 -2.04 -20.69
N LEU A 446 -1.42 -2.41 -21.24
CA LEU A 446 -0.44 -1.47 -21.78
C LEU A 446 -1.01 -0.72 -22.99
N VAL A 447 -1.62 -1.42 -23.95
CA VAL A 447 -2.30 -0.82 -25.13
C VAL A 447 -3.55 0.00 -24.77
N TYR A 448 -4.07 -0.10 -23.54
CA TYR A 448 -5.11 0.79 -23.04
C TYR A 448 -4.54 2.11 -22.46
N ASN A 449 -3.33 2.07 -21.92
CA ASN A 449 -2.66 3.22 -21.30
C ASN A 449 -1.83 4.03 -22.30
N ASP A 450 -1.17 3.34 -23.23
CA ASP A 450 -0.35 3.88 -24.32
C ASP A 450 -0.75 3.16 -25.62
N THR A 451 -1.35 3.89 -26.55
CA THR A 451 -1.77 3.36 -27.86
C THR A 451 -0.60 3.19 -28.83
N ASP A 452 0.49 3.91 -28.60
CA ASP A 452 1.51 4.17 -29.60
C ASP A 452 2.53 3.02 -29.62
N ILE A 453 2.50 2.15 -28.60
CA ILE A 453 3.09 0.79 -28.61
C ILE A 453 2.71 0.02 -29.89
N CYS A 454 1.44 0.11 -30.32
CA CYS A 454 0.96 -0.61 -31.51
C CYS A 454 1.54 -0.09 -32.83
N LEU A 455 2.01 1.16 -32.85
CA LEU A 455 2.74 1.74 -33.98
C LEU A 455 4.25 1.50 -33.86
N SER A 456 4.76 1.49 -32.63
CA SER A 456 6.17 1.35 -32.29
C SER A 456 6.69 -0.09 -32.37
N ILE A 457 5.81 -1.09 -32.28
CA ILE A 457 6.14 -2.52 -32.35
C ILE A 457 5.15 -3.21 -33.32
N PRO A 458 5.41 -3.20 -34.65
CA PRO A 458 4.47 -3.67 -35.67
C PRO A 458 4.02 -5.14 -35.48
N ASP A 459 4.93 -6.02 -35.07
CA ASP A 459 4.66 -7.47 -34.92
C ASP A 459 3.73 -7.80 -33.73
N LEU A 460 3.46 -6.85 -32.84
CA LEU A 460 2.60 -7.03 -31.66
C LEU A 460 1.20 -7.54 -32.03
N ILE A 461 0.55 -6.89 -33.00
CA ILE A 461 -0.84 -7.22 -33.38
C ILE A 461 -0.91 -8.55 -34.15
N PRO A 462 -0.06 -8.82 -35.18
CA PRO A 462 0.02 -10.13 -35.82
C PRO A 462 0.32 -11.27 -34.85
N SER A 463 1.26 -11.08 -33.91
CA SER A 463 1.61 -12.08 -32.89
C SER A 463 0.41 -12.45 -32.02
N ILE A 464 -0.32 -11.45 -31.50
CA ILE A 464 -1.50 -11.69 -30.67
C ILE A 464 -2.65 -12.31 -31.49
N LEU A 465 -2.89 -11.85 -32.71
CA LEU A 465 -3.94 -12.40 -33.58
C LEU A 465 -3.67 -13.86 -33.98
N SER A 466 -2.39 -14.26 -34.17
CA SER A 466 -2.01 -15.65 -34.45
C SER A 466 -2.54 -16.64 -33.40
N LEU A 467 -2.63 -16.21 -32.13
CA LEU A 467 -3.12 -17.02 -31.02
C LEU A 467 -4.62 -17.37 -31.12
N LEU A 468 -5.38 -16.73 -32.01
CA LEU A 468 -6.73 -17.19 -32.36
C LEU A 468 -6.74 -18.56 -33.04
N GLN A 469 -5.62 -19.05 -33.57
CA GLN A 469 -5.52 -20.42 -34.12
C GLN A 469 -5.37 -21.49 -33.01
N ASN A 470 -5.16 -21.08 -31.76
CA ASN A 470 -4.99 -21.99 -30.62
C ASN A 470 -6.34 -22.63 -30.21
N LYS A 471 -6.33 -23.91 -29.81
CA LYS A 471 -7.51 -24.64 -29.33
C LYS A 471 -7.97 -24.20 -27.93
N ALA A 472 -7.14 -23.49 -27.17
CA ALA A 472 -7.43 -23.10 -25.80
C ALA A 472 -8.46 -21.95 -25.68
N VAL A 473 -9.66 -22.28 -25.19
CA VAL A 473 -10.79 -21.35 -24.99
C VAL A 473 -10.42 -20.11 -24.17
N GLU A 474 -9.52 -20.25 -23.18
CA GLU A 474 -9.04 -19.13 -22.37
C GLU A 474 -8.21 -18.12 -23.18
N VAL A 475 -7.31 -18.60 -24.04
CA VAL A 475 -6.48 -17.78 -24.93
C VAL A 475 -7.36 -17.05 -25.94
N ILE A 476 -8.28 -17.75 -26.60
CA ILE A 476 -9.23 -17.12 -27.56
C ILE A 476 -10.08 -16.04 -26.87
N LYS A 477 -10.54 -16.29 -25.63
CA LYS A 477 -11.28 -15.29 -24.83
C LYS A 477 -10.43 -14.06 -24.50
N ALA A 478 -9.14 -14.24 -24.23
CA ALA A 478 -8.20 -13.16 -23.97
C ALA A 478 -7.89 -12.35 -25.24
N VAL A 479 -7.62 -12.99 -26.38
CA VAL A 479 -7.35 -12.28 -27.65
C VAL A 479 -8.56 -11.49 -28.13
N LEU A 480 -9.77 -12.05 -28.04
CA LEU A 480 -11.00 -11.28 -28.31
C LEU A 480 -11.27 -10.20 -27.24
N GLY A 481 -10.61 -10.27 -26.07
CA GLY A 481 -10.53 -9.19 -25.09
C GLY A 481 -9.59 -8.07 -25.55
N PHE A 482 -8.34 -8.42 -25.89
CA PHE A 482 -7.32 -7.53 -26.43
C PHE A 482 -7.84 -6.77 -27.66
N VAL A 483 -8.37 -7.48 -28.66
CA VAL A 483 -8.91 -6.84 -29.88
C VAL A 483 -10.02 -5.86 -29.54
N LYS A 484 -10.91 -6.18 -28.58
CA LYS A 484 -11.95 -5.25 -28.13
C LYS A 484 -11.36 -4.00 -27.47
N VAL A 485 -10.27 -4.12 -26.71
CA VAL A 485 -9.55 -2.99 -26.13
C VAL A 485 -8.90 -2.16 -27.24
N LEU A 486 -8.09 -2.78 -28.10
CA LEU A 486 -7.41 -2.18 -29.25
C LEU A 486 -8.35 -1.31 -30.11
N VAL A 487 -9.48 -1.88 -30.58
CA VAL A 487 -10.46 -1.11 -31.38
C VAL A 487 -11.22 -0.06 -30.56
N SER A 488 -11.21 -0.14 -29.23
CA SER A 488 -11.78 0.89 -28.35
C SER A 488 -10.80 2.04 -28.12
N SER A 489 -9.50 1.78 -27.98
CA SER A 489 -8.45 2.78 -27.71
C SER A 489 -8.01 3.55 -28.96
N LEU A 490 -7.52 2.88 -30.01
CA LEU A 490 -6.90 3.52 -31.20
C LEU A 490 -7.79 4.57 -31.87
N GLN A 491 -7.21 5.60 -32.49
CA GLN A 491 -8.01 6.55 -33.27
C GLN A 491 -8.50 5.92 -34.57
N ALA A 492 -9.40 6.61 -35.28
CA ALA A 492 -9.99 6.07 -36.50
C ALA A 492 -8.98 5.86 -37.64
N ASN A 493 -7.90 6.65 -37.66
CA ASN A 493 -6.84 6.61 -38.68
C ASN A 493 -5.94 5.39 -38.46
N ASP A 494 -5.31 5.28 -37.29
CA ASP A 494 -4.38 4.21 -36.91
C ASP A 494 -5.07 2.83 -36.96
N LEU A 495 -6.36 2.78 -36.64
CA LEU A 495 -7.17 1.56 -36.75
C LEU A 495 -7.39 1.10 -38.21
N GLN A 496 -7.25 1.96 -39.23
CA GLN A 496 -7.29 1.50 -40.63
C GLN A 496 -6.10 0.59 -40.96
N THR A 497 -4.91 0.92 -40.45
CA THR A 497 -3.66 0.17 -40.68
C THR A 497 -3.80 -1.30 -40.31
N PHE A 498 -4.46 -1.58 -39.19
CA PHE A 498 -4.67 -2.93 -38.66
C PHE A 498 -6.03 -3.55 -39.03
N LEU A 499 -6.87 -2.83 -39.78
CA LEU A 499 -8.24 -3.26 -40.10
C LEU A 499 -8.30 -4.60 -40.85
N PRO A 500 -7.43 -4.90 -41.85
CA PRO A 500 -7.45 -6.17 -42.56
C PRO A 500 -7.22 -7.37 -41.63
N ASP A 501 -6.17 -7.32 -40.81
CA ASP A 501 -5.77 -8.43 -39.94
C ASP A 501 -6.79 -8.68 -38.84
N ILE A 502 -7.30 -7.62 -38.23
CA ILE A 502 -8.34 -7.72 -37.20
C ILE A 502 -9.61 -8.34 -37.78
N VAL A 503 -10.10 -7.87 -38.95
CA VAL A 503 -11.30 -8.41 -39.61
C VAL A 503 -11.10 -9.88 -39.97
N ASN A 504 -10.00 -10.23 -40.62
CA ASN A 504 -9.71 -11.60 -41.05
C ASN A 504 -9.53 -12.57 -39.85
N GLY A 505 -8.87 -12.12 -38.77
CA GLY A 505 -8.68 -12.91 -37.56
C GLY A 505 -9.97 -13.21 -36.80
N ILE A 506 -10.86 -12.22 -36.62
CA ILE A 506 -12.06 -12.40 -35.78
C ILE A 506 -13.27 -12.99 -36.52
N LEU A 507 -13.40 -12.81 -37.83
CA LEU A 507 -14.59 -13.26 -38.58
C LEU A 507 -14.88 -14.77 -38.45
N PRO A 508 -13.91 -15.70 -38.48
CA PRO A 508 -14.15 -17.13 -38.25
C PRO A 508 -14.89 -17.44 -36.94
N TRP A 509 -14.65 -16.64 -35.89
CA TRP A 509 -15.24 -16.79 -34.57
C TRP A 509 -16.71 -16.33 -34.49
N SER A 510 -17.21 -15.61 -35.51
CA SER A 510 -18.64 -15.28 -35.63
C SER A 510 -19.54 -16.51 -35.83
N SER A 511 -18.99 -17.59 -36.40
CA SER A 511 -19.67 -18.88 -36.60
C SER A 511 -19.86 -19.64 -35.28
N MET A 512 -19.06 -19.35 -34.25
CA MET A 512 -19.00 -20.14 -33.03
C MET A 512 -19.88 -19.54 -31.92
N SER A 513 -21.02 -20.18 -31.66
CA SER A 513 -21.95 -19.82 -30.59
C SER A 513 -21.46 -20.21 -29.19
N ARG A 514 -20.71 -21.32 -29.08
CA ARG A 514 -20.12 -21.78 -27.81
C ARG A 514 -19.19 -20.70 -27.21
N HIS A 515 -19.14 -20.66 -25.88
CA HIS A 515 -18.35 -19.70 -25.09
C HIS A 515 -18.62 -18.21 -25.39
N HIS A 516 -19.74 -17.89 -26.04
CA HIS A 516 -20.17 -16.55 -26.45
C HIS A 516 -19.19 -15.83 -27.42
N PHE A 517 -18.42 -16.58 -28.22
CA PHE A 517 -17.47 -16.00 -29.17
C PHE A 517 -18.17 -15.12 -30.21
N ARG A 518 -19.26 -15.59 -30.83
CA ARG A 518 -20.12 -14.79 -31.74
C ARG A 518 -20.50 -13.43 -31.13
N SER A 519 -20.93 -13.38 -29.87
CA SER A 519 -21.32 -12.15 -29.19
C SER A 519 -20.14 -11.19 -28.96
N LYS A 520 -18.94 -11.72 -28.63
CA LYS A 520 -17.71 -10.92 -28.54
C LYS A 520 -17.33 -10.31 -29.90
N VAL A 521 -17.37 -11.11 -30.97
CA VAL A 521 -17.10 -10.67 -32.34
C VAL A 521 -18.12 -9.62 -32.80
N THR A 522 -19.41 -9.78 -32.51
CA THR A 522 -20.43 -8.75 -32.75
C THR A 522 -20.06 -7.42 -32.09
N VAL A 523 -19.69 -7.41 -30.81
CA VAL A 523 -19.35 -6.17 -30.09
C VAL A 523 -18.08 -5.50 -30.65
N ILE A 524 -17.08 -6.28 -31.05
CA ILE A 524 -15.87 -5.76 -31.72
C ILE A 524 -16.24 -5.08 -33.05
N LEU A 525 -17.01 -5.77 -33.89
CA LEU A 525 -17.46 -5.23 -35.17
C LEU A 525 -18.38 -4.01 -35.01
N GLU A 526 -19.27 -3.97 -34.01
CA GLU A 526 -20.08 -2.78 -33.65
C GLU A 526 -19.21 -1.56 -33.25
N ILE A 527 -17.97 -1.76 -32.79
CA ILE A 527 -17.01 -0.68 -32.50
C ILE A 527 -16.28 -0.26 -33.77
N MET A 528 -15.75 -1.21 -34.55
CA MET A 528 -15.05 -0.92 -35.81
C MET A 528 -15.98 -0.20 -36.81
N VAL A 529 -17.22 -0.66 -36.97
CA VAL A 529 -18.29 -0.05 -37.78
C VAL A 529 -18.65 1.38 -37.34
N ARG A 530 -18.32 1.76 -36.10
CA ARG A 530 -18.54 3.11 -35.57
C ARG A 530 -17.37 4.05 -35.85
N LYS A 531 -16.13 3.53 -35.89
CA LYS A 531 -14.90 4.31 -36.13
C LYS A 531 -14.52 4.38 -37.61
N CYS A 532 -14.48 3.25 -38.29
CA CYS A 532 -13.98 3.10 -39.66
C CYS A 532 -15.09 3.08 -40.74
N GLY A 533 -16.35 3.20 -40.32
CA GLY A 533 -17.53 3.16 -41.20
C GLY A 533 -17.90 1.76 -41.70
N THR A 534 -18.97 1.66 -42.48
CA THR A 534 -19.49 0.38 -42.98
C THR A 534 -18.84 -0.10 -44.28
N GLY A 535 -18.27 0.83 -45.07
CA GLY A 535 -17.66 0.52 -46.36
C GLY A 535 -16.41 -0.36 -46.20
N ALA A 536 -15.39 0.16 -45.50
CA ALA A 536 -14.10 -0.49 -45.29
C ALA A 536 -14.22 -1.93 -44.72
N ILE A 537 -15.18 -2.17 -43.83
CA ILE A 537 -15.40 -3.49 -43.23
C ILE A 537 -16.16 -4.43 -44.18
N LYS A 538 -17.03 -3.91 -45.05
CA LYS A 538 -17.69 -4.73 -46.11
C LYS A 538 -16.73 -5.10 -47.24
N SER A 539 -15.74 -4.27 -47.56
CA SER A 539 -14.73 -4.58 -48.59
C SER A 539 -13.71 -5.64 -48.13
N LEU A 540 -13.37 -5.68 -46.84
CA LEU A 540 -12.44 -6.66 -46.27
C LEU A 540 -13.07 -8.02 -45.96
N ALA A 541 -14.40 -8.12 -45.93
CA ALA A 541 -15.10 -9.33 -45.51
C ALA A 541 -15.37 -10.31 -46.67
N SER A 542 -14.87 -11.54 -46.53
CA SER A 542 -15.15 -12.63 -47.47
C SER A 542 -16.65 -13.00 -47.51
N GLN A 543 -17.11 -13.45 -48.68
CA GLN A 543 -18.53 -13.71 -49.00
C GLN A 543 -19.27 -14.51 -47.91
N LYS A 544 -18.58 -15.51 -47.33
CA LYS A 544 -19.07 -16.44 -46.30
C LYS A 544 -19.65 -15.77 -45.04
N TYR A 545 -19.25 -14.53 -44.73
CA TYR A 545 -19.65 -13.83 -43.51
C TYR A 545 -20.58 -12.63 -43.76
N ARG A 546 -21.01 -12.39 -45.01
CA ARG A 546 -21.83 -11.22 -45.38
C ARG A 546 -23.16 -11.18 -44.63
N ASP A 547 -23.85 -12.31 -44.48
CA ASP A 547 -25.16 -12.35 -43.80
C ASP A 547 -25.02 -12.02 -42.30
N PHE A 548 -23.96 -12.51 -41.66
CA PHE A 548 -23.66 -12.15 -40.27
C PHE A 548 -23.36 -10.66 -40.12
N LEU A 549 -22.52 -10.09 -41.01
CA LEU A 549 -22.22 -8.67 -41.01
C LEU A 549 -23.46 -7.81 -41.28
N GLN A 550 -24.31 -8.20 -42.23
CA GLN A 550 -25.57 -7.51 -42.51
C GLN A 550 -26.49 -7.52 -41.27
N ASN A 551 -26.62 -8.67 -40.58
CA ASN A 551 -27.33 -8.76 -39.31
C ASN A 551 -26.75 -7.82 -38.23
N VAL A 552 -25.43 -7.73 -38.08
CA VAL A 552 -24.78 -6.80 -37.12
C VAL A 552 -25.09 -5.34 -37.49
N LEU A 553 -25.10 -5.00 -38.78
CA LEU A 553 -25.41 -3.66 -39.27
C LEU A 553 -26.89 -3.28 -39.11
N GLU A 554 -27.81 -4.21 -39.29
CA GLU A 554 -29.26 -3.99 -39.13
C GLU A 554 -29.66 -3.86 -37.65
N ASN A 555 -29.07 -4.68 -36.77
CA ASN A 555 -29.23 -4.55 -35.32
C ASN A 555 -28.70 -3.21 -34.77
N ARG A 556 -27.80 -2.51 -35.49
CA ARG A 556 -27.43 -1.12 -35.19
C ARG A 556 -28.53 -0.14 -35.60
N ARG A 557 -29.09 -0.25 -36.82
CA ARG A 557 -30.13 0.67 -37.33
C ARG A 557 -31.36 0.73 -36.43
N GLY A 558 -31.81 -0.41 -35.91
CA GLY A 558 -32.94 -0.49 -34.97
C GLY A 558 -32.69 0.24 -33.65
N LYS A 559 -31.43 0.36 -33.19
CA LYS A 559 -31.06 1.04 -31.93
C LYS A 559 -30.82 2.54 -32.09
N THR A 560 -30.54 3.05 -33.29
CA THR A 560 -30.44 4.50 -33.55
C THR A 560 -31.80 5.09 -33.96
N SER A 561 -32.56 4.40 -34.81
CA SER A 561 -33.90 4.82 -35.27
C SER A 561 -34.90 5.08 -34.12
N SER A 562 -34.70 4.46 -32.96
CA SER A 562 -35.56 4.63 -31.77
C SER A 562 -35.17 5.79 -30.84
N LYS A 563 -34.26 6.69 -31.23
CA LYS A 563 -33.83 7.82 -30.37
C LYS A 563 -33.53 9.16 -31.04
N GLU A 564 -33.63 9.27 -32.36
CA GLU A 564 -33.26 10.48 -33.11
C GLU A 564 -34.46 11.06 -33.87
N THR A 565 -35.22 11.92 -33.19
CA THR A 565 -36.18 12.88 -33.80
C THR A 565 -36.13 14.18 -32.98
N GLY A 566 -35.29 15.14 -33.38
CA GLY A 566 -35.14 16.40 -32.62
C GLY A 566 -33.92 17.27 -32.97
N THR A 567 -33.93 17.91 -34.15
CA THR A 567 -33.12 19.09 -34.55
C THR A 567 -31.57 18.96 -34.64
N PRO A 568 -30.90 19.78 -35.47
CA PRO A 568 -29.46 19.66 -35.76
C PRO A 568 -28.54 20.65 -35.01
N GLU A 569 -27.24 20.36 -35.08
CA GLU A 569 -26.07 21.28 -35.04
C GLU A 569 -25.88 22.27 -33.86
N THR A 570 -24.94 21.93 -32.97
CA THR A 570 -23.88 22.87 -32.54
C THR A 570 -22.62 22.08 -32.15
N GLU A 571 -21.42 22.58 -32.47
CA GLU A 571 -20.15 21.94 -32.09
C GLU A 571 -19.88 22.02 -30.58
N SER A 572 -19.22 20.99 -30.01
CA SER A 572 -18.59 21.09 -28.69
C SER A 572 -17.45 20.07 -28.51
N LYS A 573 -16.46 20.41 -27.67
CA LYS A 573 -15.17 19.70 -27.53
C LYS A 573 -15.27 18.44 -26.64
N PRO A 574 -14.35 17.47 -26.78
CA PRO A 574 -14.42 16.20 -26.04
C PRO A 574 -13.97 16.33 -24.58
N SER A 575 -14.80 15.87 -23.63
CA SER A 575 -14.40 15.66 -22.23
C SER A 575 -15.22 14.57 -21.51
N ASP A 576 -14.51 13.67 -20.83
CA ASP A 576 -14.96 12.78 -19.75
C ASP A 576 -16.38 12.14 -19.81
N LEU A 577 -16.52 11.12 -20.66
CA LEU A 577 -17.65 10.17 -20.61
C LEU A 577 -17.22 8.71 -20.37
N SER A 578 -15.92 8.44 -20.22
CA SER A 578 -15.38 7.11 -19.96
C SER A 578 -15.57 6.68 -18.50
N GLN A 579 -15.16 7.51 -17.53
CA GLN A 579 -15.16 7.15 -16.11
C GLN A 579 -16.58 6.86 -15.57
N ARG A 580 -17.55 7.72 -15.89
CA ARG A 580 -18.94 7.59 -15.41
C ARG A 580 -19.63 6.28 -15.85
N ARG A 581 -19.18 5.63 -16.92
CA ARG A 581 -19.85 4.43 -17.46
C ARG A 581 -19.50 3.14 -16.72
N TRP A 582 -18.43 3.12 -15.92
CA TRP A 582 -18.02 1.95 -15.15
C TRP A 582 -18.77 1.83 -13.82
N ARG A 583 -18.96 2.95 -13.10
CA ARG A 583 -19.69 2.99 -11.81
C ARG A 583 -21.13 2.45 -11.87
N LYS A 584 -21.77 2.42 -13.05
CA LYS A 584 -23.15 1.90 -13.21
C LYS A 584 -23.23 0.40 -13.55
N ARG A 585 -22.12 -0.33 -13.69
CA ARG A 585 -22.14 -1.78 -14.02
C ARG A 585 -22.00 -2.75 -12.84
N LYS A 586 -21.51 -2.32 -11.68
CA LYS A 586 -21.36 -3.17 -10.47
C LYS A 586 -22.67 -3.75 -9.89
N HIS A 587 -23.82 -3.55 -10.54
CA HIS A 587 -25.14 -3.99 -10.06
C HIS A 587 -25.89 -4.97 -11.00
N GLU A 588 -25.37 -5.24 -12.21
CA GLU A 588 -26.03 -6.14 -13.19
C GLU A 588 -25.26 -7.43 -13.48
N GLU A 589 -23.98 -7.54 -13.08
CA GLU A 589 -23.10 -8.68 -13.38
C GLU A 589 -22.94 -9.64 -12.18
N SER A 590 -23.56 -9.34 -11.04
CA SER A 590 -23.42 -10.04 -9.75
C SER A 590 -24.53 -11.08 -9.47
N THR A 591 -25.07 -11.74 -10.49
CA THR A 591 -26.18 -12.71 -10.32
C THR A 591 -26.01 -13.96 -11.20
N ILE A 592 -24.91 -14.69 -10.97
CA ILE A 592 -24.72 -16.06 -11.45
C ILE A 592 -24.29 -16.93 -10.27
N LEU A 593 -25.27 -17.56 -9.60
CA LEU A 593 -25.02 -18.66 -8.67
C LEU A 593 -24.83 -19.96 -9.48
N PRO A 594 -23.88 -20.85 -9.11
CA PRO A 594 -23.89 -22.21 -9.61
C PRO A 594 -25.11 -22.95 -9.04
N LYS A 595 -25.74 -23.79 -9.87
CA LYS A 595 -26.73 -24.79 -9.41
C LYS A 595 -26.11 -26.18 -9.48
N GLU A 596 -26.24 -26.92 -8.40
CA GLU A 596 -25.99 -28.36 -8.38
C GLU A 596 -27.11 -29.11 -9.12
N GLU A 597 -26.83 -30.35 -9.50
CA GLU A 597 -27.79 -31.23 -10.17
C GLU A 597 -28.78 -31.85 -9.18
N GLY A 598 -30.06 -31.88 -9.53
CA GLY A 598 -31.12 -32.44 -8.71
C GLY A 598 -32.30 -32.91 -9.58
N SER A 599 -32.74 -34.15 -9.36
CA SER A 599 -33.64 -34.88 -10.27
C SER A 599 -35.13 -34.69 -9.96
N THR A 600 -35.96 -34.89 -10.99
CA THR A 600 -37.41 -35.22 -10.96
C THR A 600 -38.37 -34.32 -10.17
N GLY A 601 -39.36 -33.74 -10.87
CA GLY A 601 -40.55 -33.12 -10.27
C GLY A 601 -41.45 -32.50 -11.34
N SER A 602 -42.78 -32.67 -11.24
CA SER A 602 -43.73 -32.28 -12.29
C SER A 602 -44.69 -31.16 -11.85
N SER A 603 -45.41 -30.61 -12.84
CA SER A 603 -46.75 -29.97 -12.71
C SER A 603 -46.89 -28.43 -12.66
N LYS A 604 -47.51 -27.91 -13.74
CA LYS A 604 -48.56 -26.86 -13.82
C LYS A 604 -48.35 -25.41 -13.32
N ARG A 605 -48.64 -24.47 -14.25
CA ARG A 605 -49.05 -23.05 -14.04
C ARG A 605 -50.46 -22.99 -13.37
N PRO A 606 -50.89 -21.92 -12.66
CA PRO A 606 -51.17 -20.55 -13.17
C PRO A 606 -50.48 -19.42 -12.33
N ARG A 607 -50.38 -18.12 -12.68
CA ARG A 607 -51.07 -17.17 -13.60
C ARG A 607 -52.14 -16.26 -12.93
N GLY A 608 -51.72 -15.12 -12.38
CA GLY A 608 -52.52 -13.89 -12.13
C GLY A 608 -51.56 -12.70 -11.98
N LYS A 609 -51.62 -11.60 -12.75
CA LYS A 609 -52.65 -10.54 -12.95
C LYS A 609 -52.72 -9.48 -11.84
N ILE A 610 -51.91 -8.43 -12.01
CA ILE A 610 -52.28 -7.00 -12.07
C ILE A 610 -53.17 -6.43 -10.94
N GLN A 611 -52.66 -5.42 -10.23
CA GLN A 611 -53.34 -4.11 -10.12
C GLN A 611 -52.35 -2.95 -9.90
N LYS A 612 -52.82 -1.71 -10.05
CA LYS A 612 -52.04 -0.46 -9.98
C LYS A 612 -52.67 0.54 -9.00
N GLY A 613 -51.82 1.36 -8.38
CA GLY A 613 -52.15 2.71 -7.93
C GLY A 613 -50.91 3.39 -7.32
N ALA A 614 -50.79 4.71 -7.17
CA ALA A 614 -51.17 5.88 -7.99
C ALA A 614 -50.93 7.14 -7.10
N SER A 615 -50.16 8.12 -7.59
CA SER A 615 -49.68 9.31 -6.83
C SER A 615 -48.82 8.98 -5.59
N ALA A 616 -48.09 9.90 -4.95
CA ALA A 616 -47.68 11.29 -5.30
C ALA A 616 -46.13 11.39 -5.17
N LYS A 617 -45.36 12.44 -5.53
CA LYS A 617 -45.57 13.88 -5.85
C LYS A 617 -45.88 14.83 -4.67
N GLU A 618 -44.85 15.34 -4.01
CA GLU A 618 -44.51 16.78 -4.04
C GLU A 618 -43.05 17.06 -3.59
N SER A 619 -42.66 18.33 -3.41
CA SER A 619 -41.37 18.82 -3.93
C SER A 619 -40.75 20.04 -3.23
N TYR A 620 -39.42 20.21 -3.41
CA TYR A 620 -38.58 21.35 -2.99
C TYR A 620 -38.42 21.51 -1.44
N LYS A 621 -37.42 22.21 -0.89
CA LYS A 621 -36.35 23.05 -1.48
C LYS A 621 -35.04 22.95 -0.67
N SER A 622 -33.96 23.46 -1.27
CA SER A 622 -32.61 23.56 -0.68
C SER A 622 -32.49 24.66 0.38
N SER A 623 -31.68 24.42 1.42
CA SER A 623 -30.89 25.45 2.12
C SER A 623 -29.70 24.83 2.88
N SER A 624 -28.53 25.46 2.82
CA SER A 624 -27.36 25.15 3.65
C SER A 624 -27.48 25.73 5.06
N PHE A 625 -26.79 25.15 6.06
CA PHE A 625 -25.75 25.81 6.87
C PHE A 625 -25.40 25.08 8.20
N ILE A 626 -24.12 25.22 8.58
CA ILE A 626 -23.55 25.18 9.95
C ILE A 626 -23.56 23.85 10.73
N ASN A 627 -22.36 23.48 11.16
CA ASN A 627 -22.05 22.38 12.09
C ASN A 627 -22.22 22.85 13.55
N ARG A 628 -22.80 22.00 14.42
CA ARG A 628 -22.63 22.11 15.88
C ARG A 628 -22.93 20.79 16.61
N GLN A 629 -21.88 20.09 17.03
CA GLN A 629 -21.99 19.04 18.06
C GLN A 629 -22.34 19.68 19.41
N LYS A 630 -23.10 18.99 20.27
CA LYS A 630 -22.92 19.13 21.72
C LYS A 630 -23.15 17.81 22.45
N LEU A 631 -22.45 17.69 23.57
CA LEU A 631 -22.24 16.52 24.40
C LEU A 631 -23.52 16.05 25.13
N MET A 632 -23.59 14.75 25.42
CA MET A 632 -24.28 14.21 26.60
C MET A 632 -23.47 13.01 27.11
N ASN A 633 -22.94 13.13 28.33
CA ASN A 633 -22.29 12.05 29.05
C ASN A 633 -22.60 12.22 30.55
N ARG A 634 -22.91 11.15 31.28
CA ARG A 634 -23.24 11.18 32.72
C ARG A 634 -22.53 10.05 33.45
N LYS A 635 -21.79 10.43 34.50
CA LYS A 635 -21.09 9.51 35.42
C LYS A 635 -22.07 8.81 36.36
N GLY A 636 -21.64 7.67 36.91
CA GLY A 636 -22.22 7.03 38.09
C GLY A 636 -21.29 5.94 38.62
N ASP A 637 -20.65 6.20 39.76
CA ASP A 637 -19.76 5.31 40.52
C ASP A 637 -19.73 5.83 41.97
N PRO A 638 -19.80 4.97 43.01
CA PRO A 638 -18.57 4.71 43.78
C PRO A 638 -18.41 3.29 44.39
N ASN A 639 -17.16 2.96 44.75
CA ASN A 639 -16.71 1.74 45.44
C ASN A 639 -17.29 1.48 46.85
N HIS A 640 -17.42 0.18 47.21
CA HIS A 640 -17.12 -0.45 48.54
C HIS A 640 -17.66 -1.92 48.58
N ASP A 641 -17.11 -2.90 49.32
CA ASP A 641 -15.72 -3.17 49.74
C ASP A 641 -15.55 -4.62 50.33
N VAL A 642 -14.30 -4.99 50.66
CA VAL A 642 -13.84 -6.04 51.61
C VAL A 642 -14.18 -7.53 51.40
N GLN A 643 -13.10 -8.31 51.40
CA GLN A 643 -12.96 -9.78 51.49
C GLN A 643 -13.80 -10.49 52.58
N LYS A 644 -14.34 -11.70 52.30
CA LYS A 644 -13.80 -13.01 52.77
C LYS A 644 -14.67 -14.19 52.31
N ALA A 645 -14.27 -15.43 52.64
CA ALA A 645 -14.78 -16.65 52.01
C ALA A 645 -15.10 -17.81 52.98
N ARG A 646 -15.88 -18.77 52.45
CA ARG A 646 -16.13 -20.18 52.88
C ARG A 646 -17.20 -20.47 53.95
N GLN A 647 -17.68 -21.72 53.83
CA GLN A 647 -18.54 -22.52 54.71
C GLN A 647 -20.04 -22.18 54.71
N SER A 648 -20.97 -23.14 54.92
CA SER A 648 -20.97 -24.61 54.62
C SER A 648 -22.38 -25.18 54.80
N HIS A 649 -22.63 -26.41 54.32
CA HIS A 649 -23.80 -27.27 54.61
C HIS A 649 -25.22 -26.76 54.26
N TRP A 650 -26.02 -27.64 53.66
CA TRP A 650 -27.08 -28.35 54.37
C TRP A 650 -27.39 -29.67 53.64
N GLN A 651 -27.78 -30.71 54.39
CA GLN A 651 -28.02 -32.06 53.88
C GLN A 651 -29.17 -32.66 54.67
N LYS A 652 -30.17 -33.32 54.03
CA LYS A 652 -31.15 -34.16 54.76
C LYS A 652 -31.96 -35.15 53.91
N ASP A 653 -32.37 -36.23 54.59
CA ASP A 653 -33.60 -37.04 54.45
C ASP A 653 -33.84 -38.00 53.25
N LYS A 654 -33.12 -39.13 53.31
CA LYS A 654 -33.61 -40.54 53.35
C LYS A 654 -34.99 -40.92 52.77
N LYS A 655 -34.98 -41.89 51.85
CA LYS A 655 -35.88 -43.08 51.67
C LYS A 655 -35.23 -43.99 50.60
N GLY A 656 -35.24 -45.33 50.61
CA GLY A 656 -35.66 -46.36 51.58
C GLY A 656 -35.55 -47.78 50.95
N SER A 657 -35.42 -48.85 51.77
CA SER A 657 -35.28 -50.29 51.39
C SER A 657 -33.90 -50.70 50.78
N PHE A 658 -33.23 -51.86 51.02
CA PHE A 658 -33.57 -53.29 51.30
C PHE A 658 -34.16 -54.06 50.08
N MET A 659 -33.80 -55.33 49.75
CA MET A 659 -32.70 -56.21 50.21
C MET A 659 -32.51 -57.45 49.27
N LYS A 660 -31.34 -58.12 49.36
CA LYS A 660 -31.09 -59.59 49.23
C LYS A 660 -31.33 -60.40 47.90
N VAL A 661 -30.25 -61.14 47.56
CA VAL A 661 -30.16 -62.62 47.31
C VAL A 661 -30.41 -63.23 45.91
N GLN A 662 -29.37 -63.98 45.48
CA GLN A 662 -29.28 -65.33 44.84
C GLN A 662 -30.55 -65.97 44.20
N SER A 663 -30.47 -66.87 43.21
CA SER A 663 -29.44 -67.87 42.94
C SER A 663 -29.56 -68.50 41.53
N GLY A 664 -28.67 -69.45 41.21
CA GLY A 664 -29.01 -70.58 40.34
C GLY A 664 -28.70 -70.42 38.84
N GLY A 665 -27.87 -71.32 38.31
CA GLY A 665 -27.62 -71.44 36.87
C GLY A 665 -27.62 -72.90 36.40
N LYS A 666 -27.60 -73.10 35.08
CA LYS A 666 -27.27 -74.36 34.38
C LYS A 666 -27.01 -74.05 32.91
N GLY A 667 -25.95 -74.61 32.32
CA GLY A 667 -25.59 -74.42 30.90
C GLY A 667 -25.51 -75.74 30.12
N LYS A 668 -25.15 -75.66 28.83
CA LYS A 668 -24.73 -76.78 27.93
C LYS A 668 -24.32 -76.22 26.54
N GLY A 669 -23.41 -76.86 25.79
CA GLY A 669 -23.48 -76.77 24.31
C GLY A 669 -22.23 -76.70 23.39
N LYS A 670 -21.26 -77.62 23.48
CA LYS A 670 -20.51 -78.23 22.34
C LYS A 670 -19.89 -77.39 21.16
N ARG A 671 -18.54 -77.38 21.14
CA ARG A 671 -17.63 -77.97 20.11
C ARG A 671 -17.83 -77.73 18.58
N LYS A 672 -16.83 -77.09 17.93
CA LYS A 672 -15.82 -77.60 16.94
C LYS A 672 -15.16 -76.39 16.22
N ARG A 673 -13.89 -76.30 15.75
CA ARG A 673 -12.62 -77.08 15.65
C ARG A 673 -12.15 -77.22 14.19
N ASN A 674 -10.83 -77.05 13.97
CA ASN A 674 -10.01 -77.12 12.73
C ASN A 674 -9.71 -75.74 12.11
N GLY A 675 -8.46 -75.35 11.76
CA GLY A 675 -7.14 -75.90 12.10
C GLY A 675 -6.43 -76.72 11.00
N VAL A 676 -5.22 -76.27 10.60
CA VAL A 676 -4.08 -76.85 9.83
C VAL A 676 -3.32 -75.63 9.25
N GLU A 677 -2.09 -75.27 9.66
CA GLU A 677 -0.77 -75.91 9.45
C GLU A 677 -0.25 -75.76 8.01
N THR A 678 0.64 -74.80 7.69
CA THR A 678 2.10 -74.66 7.95
C THR A 678 3.01 -75.56 7.10
N ALA A 679 3.92 -74.93 6.33
CA ALA A 679 5.12 -75.57 5.78
C ALA A 679 6.36 -74.68 5.99
N LYS A 680 7.43 -75.29 6.50
CA LYS A 680 8.80 -74.74 6.66
C LYS A 680 9.49 -74.68 5.27
N LYS A 681 10.71 -74.16 5.04
CA LYS A 681 11.93 -74.24 5.89
C LYS A 681 13.10 -73.38 5.34
N ASN A 682 13.89 -72.79 6.26
CA ASN A 682 15.33 -72.39 6.23
C ASN A 682 16.00 -71.71 5.00
N GLY A 683 16.98 -70.84 5.27
CA GLY A 683 18.03 -70.43 4.31
C GLY A 683 18.76 -69.14 4.69
N ASP A 684 19.90 -69.22 5.38
CA ASP A 684 20.67 -68.08 5.91
C ASP A 684 21.42 -67.27 4.83
N THR A 685 21.60 -65.94 5.02
CA THR A 685 22.90 -65.34 5.42
C THR A 685 22.93 -63.80 5.51
N ASN A 686 23.54 -63.31 6.59
CA ASN A 686 24.40 -62.12 6.76
C ASN A 686 24.13 -60.76 6.07
N LYS A 687 23.80 -59.78 6.92
CA LYS A 687 24.30 -58.37 6.92
C LYS A 687 25.87 -58.33 7.13
N PRO A 688 26.61 -57.18 7.08
CA PRO A 688 26.17 -55.77 7.12
C PRO A 688 26.91 -54.71 6.24
N ALA A 689 26.24 -53.55 6.09
CA ALA A 689 26.74 -52.16 6.19
C ALA A 689 27.75 -51.48 5.20
N ASP A 690 27.52 -50.17 5.09
CA ASP A 690 28.44 -49.02 5.03
C ASP A 690 29.12 -48.51 3.72
N LYS A 691 28.73 -47.26 3.39
CA LYS A 691 29.54 -46.09 2.97
C LYS A 691 30.27 -45.97 1.60
N LEU A 692 30.22 -44.71 1.13
CA LEU A 692 31.18 -43.93 0.31
C LEU A 692 31.43 -44.24 -1.19
N ALA A 693 30.88 -43.35 -2.02
CA ALA A 693 31.59 -42.44 -2.95
C ALA A 693 32.89 -42.88 -3.68
N LYS A 694 32.88 -42.76 -5.03
CA LYS A 694 33.98 -42.44 -5.99
C LYS A 694 33.52 -42.76 -7.44
N LEU A 695 34.06 -42.21 -8.55
CA LEU A 695 34.71 -40.92 -8.87
C LEU A 695 34.93 -40.81 -10.41
N LYS A 696 35.21 -39.60 -10.94
CA LYS A 696 35.93 -39.28 -12.20
C LYS A 696 35.43 -39.83 -13.56
N ARG A 697 35.26 -38.91 -14.53
CA ARG A 697 36.12 -38.72 -15.74
C ARG A 697 35.65 -37.48 -16.51
N THR A 698 36.31 -36.31 -16.47
CA THR A 698 37.58 -35.87 -17.13
C THR A 698 37.52 -35.67 -18.65
N ARG A 699 37.56 -34.40 -19.09
CA ARG A 699 38.16 -33.83 -20.33
C ARG A 699 37.70 -32.35 -20.46
N LYS A 700 38.46 -31.40 -21.01
CA LYS A 700 39.92 -31.32 -21.33
C LYS A 700 40.26 -29.82 -21.51
N GLU A 701 41.50 -29.39 -21.29
CA GLU A 701 41.92 -28.05 -21.71
C GLU A 701 42.13 -27.97 -23.23
N GLU A 702 42.05 -26.76 -23.78
CA GLU A 702 42.85 -26.35 -24.94
C GLU A 702 43.16 -24.84 -24.84
N THR A 703 44.36 -24.44 -25.23
CA THR A 703 44.96 -23.11 -25.00
C THR A 703 45.37 -22.45 -26.31
N VAL A 704 45.26 -21.12 -26.39
CA VAL A 704 46.05 -20.29 -27.33
C VAL A 704 46.40 -18.97 -26.64
N GLN A 705 47.68 -18.60 -26.67
CA GLN A 705 48.12 -17.21 -26.58
C GLN A 705 49.42 -17.07 -27.38
N ASN A 706 49.40 -16.17 -28.37
CA ASN A 706 50.54 -15.57 -29.09
C ASN A 706 49.98 -14.43 -29.94
#